data_AF-A0A127A3S0-F1
#
_entry.id   AF-A0A127A3S0-F1
#
_cell.length_a   1.000
_cell.length_b   1.000
_cell.length_c   1.000
_cell.angle_alpha   90.00
_cell.angle_beta   90.00
_cell.angle_gamma   90.00
#
_symmetry.space_group_name_H-M   'P 1'
#
loop_
_entity.id
_entity.type
_entity.pdbx_description
1 polymer ?
#
loop_
_entity_poly.entity_id
_entity_poly.type
_entity_poly.pdbx_seq_one_letter_code
_entity_poly.pdbx_strand_id
1 'polypeptide(L)'
;MSTVAPDRTEAAGGPPAQARERGAEPATRPPVSRGAFVRRHWRPVLLAAVVVGWLVLWGLFRGTQTLELGGADKTDVHLWLNGLRDSFDTARSQSPFFTSVVQPITDGLNGAVAFLQHLLSQPSALRPVPEVGWLGVLALLAWLAFVLAGVRSMILVAACVLLFGFFGYWQQSIDTLIVTFVAVGLCALTGPPLGIWMARSRRVSAVLSPLLDLAQTLPSFAYLAPLALVFGIGPASAIVTTIIYSLPPLVRITEHGIRNVSPTTLEAVTSMGGTAWQTLTKVQLPMARRTIVVGINQCTMAALSMATIAALINGPGLGQPVLQSLQSLDVGSAFVSGLAIVLMAIMLDRTTTAASERSGIEARVQRGSRSGGLRGPKGRRAVAIASAALAAVAIWLSHSYLALAKFPSSPDLGGPLAQAVSAATDWTVHTFSGFTEWLKEAVTALLVNPLESLLAQSPWWTMALVLLGIAFALGGRRACAATLVCEAVILGTGLWNESMKTLATTLVATFLVVIAAVIVGVLMGRSKLVDSIVRPVLDAFQTIPSFVYLVPALALFGPTRFTAIVAAVAYGVPIATKLVADGIRGVSPVTVEASESMGTTPWQMVTKVQLPMSRAAVILAANQGLLYVLSMVVVGGLVGGGGLGYLVVSGFSQSQLFGKGLAAGIAITALGVMLDRITQHAAARLGNA
;
A
#
# COMPACT_ATOMS: atom_id res chain seq x y z
N MET A 1 -39.25 -53.49 -4.45
CA MET A 1 -40.66 -53.92 -4.48
C MET A 1 -41.16 -53.96 -3.04
N SER A 2 -42.23 -53.19 -2.73
CA SER A 2 -43.19 -53.35 -1.61
C SER A 2 -42.63 -53.46 -0.17
N THR A 3 -42.58 -52.39 0.65
CA THR A 3 -43.63 -51.90 1.61
C THR A 3 -44.14 -52.94 2.62
N VAL A 4 -44.15 -52.56 3.91
CA VAL A 4 -45.31 -52.53 4.84
C VAL A 4 -44.83 -52.57 6.32
N ALA A 5 -45.30 -51.61 7.13
CA ALA A 5 -45.23 -51.57 8.60
C ALA A 5 -46.35 -52.45 9.21
N PRO A 6 -46.40 -52.67 10.55
CA PRO A 6 -47.35 -51.84 11.30
C PRO A 6 -47.01 -51.54 12.78
N ASP A 7 -47.80 -50.56 13.22
CA ASP A 7 -48.14 -49.95 14.49
C ASP A 7 -48.67 -50.91 15.60
N ARG A 8 -48.38 -50.61 16.88
CA ARG A 8 -49.34 -50.41 18.02
C ARG A 8 -48.87 -50.87 19.43
N THR A 9 -48.90 -49.87 20.33
CA THR A 9 -49.40 -49.84 21.74
C THR A 9 -48.89 -50.83 22.81
N GLU A 10 -48.32 -50.30 23.90
CA GLU A 10 -49.00 -50.22 25.22
C GLU A 10 -48.16 -49.53 26.32
N ALA A 11 -48.90 -49.03 27.33
CA ALA A 11 -48.52 -48.58 28.68
C ALA A 11 -47.96 -47.16 28.89
N ALA A 12 -48.87 -46.23 29.18
CA ALA A 12 -48.64 -45.03 29.98
C ALA A 12 -49.21 -45.23 31.40
N GLY A 13 -48.52 -44.72 32.44
CA GLY A 13 -49.14 -44.45 33.74
C GLY A 13 -48.22 -44.55 34.98
N GLY A 14 -47.96 -43.41 35.63
CA GLY A 14 -47.54 -43.35 37.05
C GLY A 14 -46.17 -42.68 37.33
N PRO A 15 -46.08 -41.69 38.23
CA PRO A 15 -44.89 -40.85 38.39
C PRO A 15 -43.78 -41.53 39.20
N PRO A 16 -42.49 -41.32 38.90
CA PRO A 16 -41.43 -41.89 39.70
C PRO A 16 -41.19 -41.09 40.99
N ALA A 17 -41.26 -41.83 42.09
CA ALA A 17 -40.82 -41.43 43.41
C ALA A 17 -39.30 -41.23 43.45
N GLN A 18 -38.91 -40.30 44.34
CA GLN A 18 -37.55 -39.86 44.64
C GLN A 18 -36.60 -41.03 44.96
N ALA A 19 -35.50 -41.12 44.21
CA ALA A 19 -34.32 -41.89 44.58
C ALA A 19 -33.10 -40.98 44.59
N ARG A 20 -32.50 -40.91 45.78
CA ARG A 20 -31.29 -40.18 46.18
C ARG A 20 -30.15 -40.22 45.15
N GLU A 21 -29.82 -39.06 44.57
CA GLU A 21 -28.49 -38.83 44.01
C GLU A 21 -27.61 -38.08 45.01
N ARG A 22 -26.40 -38.61 45.15
CA ARG A 22 -25.38 -38.25 46.11
C ARG A 22 -24.95 -36.81 45.89
N GLY A 23 -24.76 -36.08 46.99
CA GLY A 23 -24.22 -34.73 46.98
C GLY A 23 -22.89 -34.67 46.24
N ALA A 24 -22.90 -34.09 45.04
CA ALA A 24 -21.73 -33.49 44.46
C ALA A 24 -21.55 -32.13 45.14
N GLU A 25 -20.47 -32.00 45.89
CA GLU A 25 -20.03 -30.72 46.48
C GLU A 25 -20.09 -29.62 45.41
N PRO A 26 -20.53 -28.40 45.75
CA PRO A 26 -20.41 -27.28 44.83
C PRO A 26 -18.93 -27.10 44.54
N ALA A 27 -18.53 -27.30 43.28
CA ALA A 27 -17.17 -27.04 42.82
C ALA A 27 -16.75 -25.67 43.35
N THR A 28 -15.82 -25.70 44.30
CA THR A 28 -15.24 -24.51 44.90
C THR A 28 -14.70 -23.68 43.76
N ARG A 29 -15.29 -22.50 43.56
CA ARG A 29 -14.72 -21.50 42.65
C ARG A 29 -13.25 -21.39 43.03
N PRO A 30 -12.30 -21.47 42.08
CA PRO A 30 -10.91 -21.26 42.41
C PRO A 30 -10.82 -19.93 43.17
N PRO A 31 -10.03 -19.85 44.25
CA PRO A 31 -9.94 -18.62 45.02
C PRO A 31 -9.60 -17.51 44.04
N VAL A 32 -10.50 -16.53 43.92
CA VAL A 32 -10.23 -15.31 43.17
C VAL A 32 -8.96 -14.78 43.79
N SER A 33 -7.85 -14.92 43.06
CA SER A 33 -6.55 -14.49 43.57
C SER A 33 -6.69 -13.02 43.97
N ARG A 34 -6.65 -12.74 45.28
CA ARG A 34 -6.74 -11.38 45.84
C ARG A 34 -5.53 -10.50 45.43
N GLY A 35 -4.68 -10.97 44.52
CA GLY A 35 -3.58 -10.23 43.90
C GLY A 35 -3.85 -9.69 42.49
N ALA A 36 -5.01 -9.97 41.86
CA ALA A 36 -5.28 -9.52 40.49
C ALA A 36 -5.71 -8.04 40.36
N PHE A 37 -6.13 -7.39 41.46
CA PHE A 37 -6.65 -6.02 41.41
C PHE A 37 -5.56 -4.92 41.46
N VAL A 38 -4.35 -5.23 41.92
CA VAL A 38 -3.30 -4.23 42.17
C VAL A 38 -2.38 -4.02 40.95
N ARG A 39 -2.36 -4.92 39.97
CA ARG A 39 -1.38 -4.87 38.85
C ARG A 39 -1.72 -3.90 37.71
N ARG A 40 -2.88 -3.24 37.70
CA ARG A 40 -3.33 -2.42 36.54
C ARG A 40 -3.01 -0.93 36.65
N HIS A 41 -2.87 -0.37 37.86
CA HIS A 41 -2.75 1.09 38.06
C HIS A 41 -1.33 1.66 37.97
N TRP A 42 -0.26 0.84 38.09
CA TRP A 42 1.12 1.37 38.07
C TRP A 42 1.56 1.89 36.70
N ARG A 43 0.94 1.44 35.60
CA ARG A 43 1.33 1.83 34.23
C ARG A 43 0.90 3.24 33.83
N PRO A 44 -0.36 3.68 34.05
CA PRO A 44 -0.69 5.08 33.84
C PRO A 44 0.13 5.99 34.75
N VAL A 45 0.44 5.54 35.98
CA VAL A 45 1.36 6.27 36.88
C VAL A 45 2.78 6.33 36.31
N LEU A 46 3.31 5.23 35.75
CA LEU A 46 4.61 5.22 35.08
C LEU A 46 4.63 6.16 33.87
N LEU A 47 3.59 6.13 33.02
CA LEU A 47 3.48 7.03 31.87
C LEU A 47 3.43 8.48 32.31
N ALA A 48 2.63 8.80 33.33
CA ALA A 48 2.57 10.14 33.90
C ALA A 48 3.93 10.57 34.47
N ALA A 49 4.62 9.68 35.20
CA ALA A 49 5.95 9.96 35.74
C ALA A 49 6.99 10.18 34.62
N VAL A 50 6.96 9.39 33.55
CA VAL A 50 7.83 9.57 32.37
C VAL A 50 7.57 10.92 31.71
N VAL A 51 6.30 11.29 31.51
CA VAL A 51 5.94 12.57 30.89
C VAL A 51 6.32 13.76 31.78
N VAL A 52 6.06 13.70 33.08
CA VAL A 52 6.43 14.77 34.02
C VAL A 52 7.95 14.90 34.09
N GLY A 53 8.67 13.78 34.22
CA GLY A 53 10.13 13.76 34.22
C GLY A 53 10.70 14.33 32.92
N TRP A 54 10.10 14.00 31.79
CA TRP A 54 10.48 14.56 30.49
C TRP A 54 10.30 16.08 30.43
N LEU A 55 9.14 16.60 30.83
CA LEU A 55 8.87 18.04 30.81
C LEU A 55 9.81 18.82 31.72
N VAL A 56 10.13 18.29 32.90
CA VAL A 56 11.10 18.89 33.82
C VAL A 56 12.49 18.91 33.20
N LEU A 57 12.98 17.77 32.70
CA LEU A 57 14.30 17.68 32.09
C LEU A 57 14.41 18.51 30.82
N TRP A 58 13.36 18.57 30.01
CA TRP A 58 13.29 19.44 28.84
C TRP A 58 13.36 20.92 29.27
N GLY A 59 12.60 21.33 30.27
CA GLY A 59 12.65 22.72 30.77
C GLY A 59 14.04 23.14 31.26
N LEU A 60 14.77 22.22 31.89
CA LEU A 60 16.12 22.45 32.42
C LEU A 60 17.21 22.42 31.34
N PHE A 61 17.11 21.53 30.35
CA PHE A 61 18.20 21.21 29.42
C PHE A 61 17.85 21.46 27.95
N ARG A 62 16.76 22.16 27.64
CA ARG A 62 16.35 22.47 26.26
C ARG A 62 17.50 23.08 25.45
N GLY A 63 17.70 22.56 24.25
CA GLY A 63 18.73 23.02 23.31
C GLY A 63 20.15 22.54 23.63
N THR A 64 20.35 21.75 24.68
CA THR A 64 21.65 21.16 25.00
C THR A 64 21.72 19.71 24.52
N GLN A 65 22.87 19.30 23.97
CA GLN A 65 23.13 17.91 23.55
C GLN A 65 22.01 17.31 22.66
N THR A 66 21.47 18.11 21.74
CA THR A 66 20.39 17.71 20.83
C THR A 66 20.88 16.88 19.64
N LEU A 67 22.21 16.78 19.46
CA LEU A 67 22.87 16.14 18.33
C LEU A 67 22.39 16.70 16.97
N GLU A 68 22.20 18.02 16.91
CA GLU A 68 21.92 18.71 15.66
C GLU A 68 23.15 18.70 14.76
N LEU A 69 22.95 18.36 13.49
CA LEU A 69 23.98 18.26 12.47
C LEU A 69 23.57 19.16 11.31
N GLY A 70 24.45 20.06 10.87
CA GLY A 70 24.15 20.98 9.78
C GLY A 70 23.78 20.25 8.49
N GLY A 71 23.04 20.91 7.60
CA GLY A 71 22.53 20.31 6.36
C GLY A 71 23.63 19.67 5.50
N ALA A 72 24.77 20.35 5.35
CA ALA A 72 25.93 19.88 4.60
C ALA A 72 26.89 18.98 5.41
N ASP A 73 26.81 19.03 6.74
CA ASP A 73 27.74 18.33 7.63
C ASP A 73 27.52 16.82 7.58
N LYS A 74 28.62 16.07 7.72
CA LYS A 74 28.69 14.62 7.59
C LYS A 74 29.38 14.01 8.80
N THR A 75 28.88 12.89 9.27
CA THR A 75 29.54 12.06 10.29
C THR A 75 30.46 11.06 9.60
N ASP A 76 31.30 10.38 10.38
CA ASP A 76 32.15 9.30 9.87
C ASP A 76 31.34 8.19 9.19
N VAL A 77 30.13 7.91 9.68
CA VAL A 77 29.21 6.95 9.06
C VAL A 77 28.73 7.44 7.70
N HIS A 78 28.41 8.73 7.55
CA HIS A 78 28.02 9.30 6.26
C HIS A 78 29.17 9.23 5.25
N LEU A 79 30.40 9.53 5.69
CA LEU A 79 31.60 9.44 4.86
C LEU A 79 31.92 7.99 4.49
N TRP A 80 31.76 7.05 5.43
CA TRP A 80 31.92 5.62 5.19
C TRP A 80 30.90 5.11 4.18
N LEU A 81 29.63 5.51 4.28
CA LEU A 81 28.59 5.15 3.30
C LEU A 81 28.87 5.74 1.91
N ASN A 82 29.43 6.95 1.83
CA ASN A 82 29.91 7.51 0.56
C ASN A 82 31.07 6.68 0.00
N GLY A 83 32.07 6.36 0.83
CA GLY A 83 33.21 5.55 0.41
C GLY A 83 32.80 4.13 -0.01
N LEU A 84 31.78 3.54 0.63
CA LEU A 84 31.17 2.28 0.19
C LEU A 84 30.53 2.39 -1.18
N ARG A 85 29.79 3.47 -1.43
CA ARG A 85 29.19 3.75 -2.74
C ARG A 85 30.28 3.90 -3.81
N ASP A 86 31.33 4.66 -3.54
CA ASP A 86 32.44 4.87 -4.49
C ASP A 86 33.21 3.55 -4.75
N SER A 87 33.42 2.75 -3.70
CA SER A 87 34.00 1.41 -3.81
C SER A 87 33.13 0.48 -4.65
N PHE A 88 31.81 0.57 -4.46
CA PHE A 88 30.84 -0.20 -5.22
C PHE A 88 30.79 0.24 -6.69
N ASP A 89 30.77 1.55 -6.96
CA ASP A 89 30.78 2.09 -8.32
C ASP A 89 32.05 1.65 -9.08
N THR A 90 33.20 1.63 -8.39
CA THR A 90 34.45 1.08 -8.94
C THR A 90 34.35 -0.42 -9.19
N ALA A 91 33.90 -1.18 -8.18
CA ALA A 91 33.73 -2.62 -8.25
C ALA A 91 32.70 -3.06 -9.28
N ARG A 92 31.69 -2.23 -9.58
CA ARG A 92 30.65 -2.54 -10.58
C ARG A 92 31.24 -2.81 -11.97
N SER A 93 32.30 -2.09 -12.33
CA SER A 93 32.97 -2.26 -13.63
C SER A 93 34.05 -3.35 -13.65
N GLN A 94 34.56 -3.75 -12.47
CA GLN A 94 35.72 -4.65 -12.35
C GLN A 94 35.37 -6.02 -11.76
N SER A 95 34.28 -6.13 -11.00
CA SER A 95 33.90 -7.34 -10.28
C SER A 95 33.27 -8.37 -11.21
N PRO A 96 33.76 -9.62 -11.21
CA PRO A 96 33.18 -10.71 -12.00
C PRO A 96 31.69 -10.94 -11.70
N PHE A 97 31.25 -10.74 -10.45
CA PHE A 97 29.85 -10.89 -10.10
C PHE A 97 28.96 -9.86 -10.82
N PHE A 98 29.41 -8.61 -10.91
CA PHE A 98 28.64 -7.58 -11.61
C PHE A 98 28.60 -7.84 -13.10
N THR A 99 29.75 -8.13 -13.71
CA THR A 99 29.83 -8.35 -15.16
C THR A 99 29.14 -9.64 -15.60
N SER A 100 29.16 -10.70 -14.78
CA SER A 100 28.61 -12.02 -15.16
C SER A 100 27.20 -12.30 -14.66
N VAL A 101 26.74 -11.63 -13.59
CA VAL A 101 25.40 -11.87 -13.02
C VAL A 101 24.51 -10.64 -13.15
N VAL A 102 24.94 -9.49 -12.64
CA VAL A 102 24.08 -8.29 -12.56
C VAL A 102 23.90 -7.65 -13.93
N GLN A 103 24.97 -7.45 -14.68
CA GLN A 103 24.96 -6.77 -15.97
C GLN A 103 24.10 -7.50 -17.02
N PRO A 104 24.18 -8.84 -17.19
CA PRO A 104 23.29 -9.54 -18.12
C PRO A 104 21.81 -9.42 -17.74
N ILE A 105 21.50 -9.38 -16.43
CA ILE A 105 20.13 -9.14 -15.96
C ILE A 105 19.70 -7.71 -16.30
N THR A 106 20.53 -6.72 -15.99
CA THR A 106 20.28 -5.30 -16.31
C THR A 106 20.07 -5.10 -17.81
N ASP A 107 20.98 -5.62 -18.63
CA ASP A 107 20.95 -5.49 -20.09
C ASP A 107 19.76 -6.25 -20.69
N GLY A 108 19.43 -7.42 -20.13
CA GLY A 108 18.23 -8.18 -20.51
C GLY A 108 16.93 -7.42 -20.20
N LEU A 109 16.83 -6.79 -19.02
CA LEU A 109 15.67 -5.98 -18.64
C LEU A 109 15.57 -4.70 -19.48
N ASN A 110 16.68 -3.98 -19.65
CA ASN A 110 16.73 -2.78 -20.49
C ASN A 110 16.43 -3.11 -21.94
N GLY A 111 16.99 -4.20 -22.47
CA GLY A 111 16.74 -4.68 -23.83
C GLY A 111 15.29 -5.10 -24.04
N ALA A 112 14.68 -5.78 -23.08
CA ALA A 112 13.26 -6.14 -23.14
C ALA A 112 12.35 -4.91 -23.15
N VAL A 113 12.63 -3.92 -22.29
CA VAL A 113 11.87 -2.66 -22.27
C VAL A 113 12.09 -1.89 -23.57
N ALA A 114 13.33 -1.68 -24.00
CA ALA A 114 13.65 -0.97 -25.23
C ALA A 114 13.01 -1.63 -26.45
N PHE A 115 13.04 -2.96 -26.54
CA PHE A 115 12.35 -3.71 -27.58
C PHE A 115 10.85 -3.41 -27.60
N LEU A 116 10.18 -3.47 -26.44
CA LEU A 116 8.76 -3.16 -26.33
C LEU A 116 8.45 -1.69 -26.61
N GLN A 117 9.35 -0.77 -26.22
CA GLN A 117 9.22 0.65 -26.50
C GLN A 117 9.32 0.94 -27.99
N HIS A 118 10.35 0.44 -28.68
CA HIS A 118 10.46 0.57 -30.13
C HIS A 118 9.28 -0.09 -30.87
N LEU A 119 8.73 -1.17 -30.31
CA LEU A 119 7.56 -1.84 -30.87
C LEU A 119 6.29 -1.00 -30.73
N LEU A 120 6.07 -0.34 -29.58
CA LEU A 120 4.74 0.20 -29.21
C LEU A 120 4.68 1.72 -29.00
N SER A 121 5.74 2.38 -28.52
CA SER A 121 5.66 3.76 -28.00
C SER A 121 6.73 4.72 -28.54
N GLN A 122 7.94 4.25 -28.83
CA GLN A 122 9.09 5.06 -29.24
C GLN A 122 9.54 4.76 -30.67
N PRO A 123 10.19 5.72 -31.37
CA PRO A 123 10.77 5.49 -32.70
C PRO A 123 11.75 4.33 -32.71
N SER A 124 11.77 3.52 -33.78
CA SER A 124 12.75 2.44 -33.96
C SER A 124 13.97 2.93 -34.76
N ALA A 125 15.06 2.15 -34.77
CA ALA A 125 16.28 2.52 -35.51
C ALA A 125 16.04 2.73 -37.02
N LEU A 126 15.02 2.07 -37.58
CA LEU A 126 14.71 2.07 -39.02
C LEU A 126 13.54 3.01 -39.37
N ARG A 127 12.76 3.47 -38.38
CA ARG A 127 11.53 4.25 -38.62
C ARG A 127 11.38 5.38 -37.57
N PRO A 128 10.94 6.59 -37.99
CA PRO A 128 10.75 7.74 -37.09
C PRO A 128 9.54 7.60 -36.15
N VAL A 129 8.85 6.47 -36.20
CA VAL A 129 7.64 6.12 -35.43
C VAL A 129 7.78 4.69 -34.90
N PRO A 130 6.99 4.30 -33.88
CA PRO A 130 7.01 2.93 -33.37
C PRO A 130 6.59 1.92 -34.43
N GLU A 131 7.03 0.67 -34.28
CA GLU A 131 6.78 -0.35 -35.30
C GLU A 131 5.29 -0.63 -35.52
N VAL A 132 4.52 -0.73 -34.44
CA VAL A 132 3.09 -1.04 -34.47
C VAL A 132 2.24 0.21 -34.69
N GLY A 133 2.69 1.38 -34.24
CA GLY A 133 1.93 2.63 -34.32
C GLY A 133 0.68 2.69 -33.44
N TRP A 134 0.07 3.87 -33.32
CA TRP A 134 -1.01 4.08 -32.32
C TRP A 134 -2.27 3.26 -32.59
N LEU A 135 -2.70 3.15 -33.86
CA LEU A 135 -3.90 2.39 -34.22
C LEU A 135 -3.69 0.89 -33.95
N GLY A 136 -2.49 0.38 -34.26
CA GLY A 136 -2.11 -1.00 -33.98
C GLY A 136 -2.09 -1.30 -32.49
N VAL A 137 -1.54 -0.40 -31.66
CA VAL A 137 -1.51 -0.55 -30.19
C VAL A 137 -2.92 -0.53 -29.62
N LEU A 138 -3.77 0.40 -30.06
CA LEU A 138 -5.18 0.47 -29.65
C LEU A 138 -5.91 -0.83 -29.99
N ALA A 139 -5.75 -1.32 -31.23
CA ALA A 139 -6.38 -2.56 -31.68
C ALA A 139 -5.88 -3.79 -30.90
N LEU A 140 -4.57 -3.87 -30.63
CA LEU A 140 -3.95 -4.94 -29.86
C LEU A 140 -4.48 -4.99 -28.42
N LEU A 141 -4.47 -3.85 -27.72
CA LEU A 141 -4.93 -3.77 -26.33
C LEU A 141 -6.45 -4.00 -26.22
N ALA A 142 -7.25 -3.42 -27.12
CA ALA A 142 -8.69 -3.64 -27.16
C ALA A 142 -9.03 -5.11 -27.45
N TRP A 143 -8.32 -5.74 -28.40
CA TRP A 143 -8.48 -7.16 -28.70
C TRP A 143 -8.12 -8.04 -27.50
N LEU A 144 -7.00 -7.79 -26.84
CA LEU A 144 -6.58 -8.53 -25.65
C LEU A 144 -7.64 -8.42 -24.54
N ALA A 145 -8.15 -7.21 -24.31
CA ALA A 145 -9.22 -6.97 -23.33
C ALA A 145 -10.53 -7.69 -23.69
N PHE A 146 -10.90 -7.73 -24.97
CA PHE A 146 -12.07 -8.47 -25.45
C PHE A 146 -11.95 -9.98 -25.18
N VAL A 147 -10.80 -10.57 -25.52
CA VAL A 147 -10.56 -12.01 -25.36
C VAL A 147 -10.54 -12.39 -23.89
N LEU A 148 -9.83 -11.63 -23.05
CA LEU A 148 -9.65 -11.95 -21.63
C LEU A 148 -10.86 -11.57 -20.76
N ALA A 149 -11.47 -10.42 -21.00
CA ALA A 149 -12.41 -9.79 -20.08
C ALA A 149 -13.77 -9.41 -20.71
N GLY A 150 -13.88 -9.44 -22.04
CA GLY A 150 -15.13 -9.27 -22.79
C GLY A 150 -15.35 -7.84 -23.31
N VAL A 151 -16.52 -7.62 -23.94
CA VAL A 151 -16.82 -6.38 -24.69
C VAL A 151 -16.78 -5.13 -23.81
N ARG A 152 -17.26 -5.19 -22.56
CA ARG A 152 -17.25 -4.02 -21.65
C ARG A 152 -15.82 -3.57 -21.37
N SER A 153 -14.92 -4.51 -21.13
CA SER A 153 -13.50 -4.25 -20.90
C SER A 153 -12.80 -3.78 -22.18
N MET A 154 -13.17 -4.29 -23.36
CA MET A 154 -12.69 -3.78 -24.64
C MET A 154 -13.02 -2.30 -24.84
N ILE A 155 -14.27 -1.90 -24.59
CA ILE A 155 -14.72 -0.51 -24.72
C ILE A 155 -13.98 0.37 -23.71
N LEU A 156 -13.86 -0.07 -22.46
CA LEU A 156 -13.13 0.65 -21.42
C LEU A 156 -11.67 0.88 -21.82
N VAL A 157 -10.97 -0.18 -22.25
CA VAL A 157 -9.56 -0.10 -22.67
C VAL A 157 -9.40 0.80 -23.88
N ALA A 158 -10.26 0.67 -24.89
CA ALA A 158 -10.21 1.54 -26.06
C ALA A 158 -10.41 3.02 -25.70
N ALA A 159 -11.38 3.31 -24.83
CA ALA A 159 -11.64 4.67 -24.35
C ALA A 159 -10.46 5.23 -23.56
N CYS A 160 -9.91 4.48 -22.60
CA CYS A 160 -8.76 4.92 -21.79
C CYS A 160 -7.51 5.16 -22.66
N VAL A 161 -7.20 4.24 -23.58
CA VAL A 161 -6.02 4.36 -24.47
C VAL A 161 -6.14 5.57 -25.39
N LEU A 162 -7.33 5.86 -25.92
CA LEU A 162 -7.59 7.08 -26.69
C LEU A 162 -7.44 8.34 -25.83
N LEU A 163 -7.99 8.34 -24.61
CA LEU A 163 -7.87 9.47 -23.68
C LEU A 163 -6.41 9.78 -23.32
N PHE A 164 -5.55 8.76 -23.15
CA PHE A 164 -4.12 8.98 -22.93
C PHE A 164 -3.48 9.81 -24.03
N GLY A 165 -3.83 9.53 -25.28
CA GLY A 165 -3.32 10.29 -26.41
C GLY A 165 -3.94 11.69 -26.51
N PHE A 166 -5.26 11.83 -26.31
CA PHE A 166 -5.91 13.14 -26.32
C PHE A 166 -5.49 14.05 -25.15
N PHE A 167 -4.98 13.50 -24.06
CA PHE A 167 -4.35 14.26 -22.98
C PHE A 167 -2.89 14.65 -23.26
N GLY A 168 -2.33 14.23 -24.41
CA GLY A 168 -0.93 14.51 -24.77
C GLY A 168 0.09 13.56 -24.12
N TYR A 169 -0.36 12.51 -23.43
CA TYR A 169 0.50 11.57 -22.70
C TYR A 169 0.52 10.16 -23.32
N TRP A 170 0.39 10.04 -24.64
CA TRP A 170 0.40 8.76 -25.35
C TRP A 170 1.66 7.93 -25.01
N GLN A 171 2.84 8.48 -25.30
CA GLN A 171 4.11 7.77 -25.14
C GLN A 171 4.35 7.38 -23.69
N GLN A 172 4.15 8.31 -22.75
CA GLN A 172 4.33 8.09 -21.33
C GLN A 172 3.36 7.04 -20.79
N SER A 173 2.13 7.01 -21.29
CA SER A 173 1.14 6.01 -20.87
C SER A 173 1.51 4.61 -21.35
N ILE A 174 1.91 4.45 -22.61
CA ILE A 174 2.34 3.14 -23.12
C ILE A 174 3.64 2.69 -22.45
N ASP A 175 4.59 3.59 -22.21
CA ASP A 175 5.83 3.29 -21.47
C ASP A 175 5.54 2.80 -20.04
N THR A 176 4.56 3.41 -19.36
CA THR A 176 4.11 2.96 -18.03
C THR A 176 3.51 1.56 -18.09
N LEU A 177 2.68 1.28 -19.11
CA LEU A 177 2.13 -0.06 -19.31
C LEU A 177 3.25 -1.08 -19.55
N ILE A 178 4.23 -0.76 -20.38
CA ILE A 178 5.38 -1.65 -20.66
C ILE A 178 6.10 -2.03 -19.37
N VAL A 179 6.56 -1.04 -18.60
CA VAL A 179 7.28 -1.29 -17.35
C VAL A 179 6.43 -2.08 -16.35
N THR A 180 5.14 -1.71 -16.24
CA THR A 180 4.20 -2.39 -15.35
C THR A 180 3.99 -3.85 -15.75
N PHE A 181 3.76 -4.13 -17.04
CA PHE A 181 3.55 -5.50 -17.52
C PHE A 181 4.80 -6.36 -17.42
N VAL A 182 5.99 -5.81 -17.69
CA VAL A 182 7.26 -6.54 -17.51
C VAL A 182 7.45 -6.90 -16.03
N ALA A 183 7.29 -5.93 -15.12
CA ALA A 183 7.43 -6.16 -13.68
C ALA A 183 6.38 -7.17 -13.17
N VAL A 184 5.11 -6.99 -13.51
CA VAL A 184 4.02 -7.89 -13.11
C VAL A 184 4.20 -9.29 -13.71
N GLY A 185 4.69 -9.40 -14.95
CA GLY A 185 5.02 -10.68 -15.57
C GLY A 185 6.08 -11.44 -14.77
N LEU A 186 7.15 -10.76 -14.35
CA LEU A 186 8.19 -11.33 -13.49
C LEU A 186 7.66 -11.68 -12.10
N CYS A 187 6.79 -10.85 -11.52
CA CYS A 187 6.09 -11.17 -10.27
C CYS A 187 5.16 -12.38 -10.41
N ALA A 188 4.41 -12.50 -11.52
CA ALA A 188 3.53 -13.65 -11.77
C ALA A 188 4.33 -14.94 -12.00
N LEU A 189 5.55 -14.83 -12.51
CA LEU A 189 6.46 -15.97 -12.67
C LEU A 189 7.05 -16.44 -11.33
N THR A 190 7.35 -15.51 -10.41
CA THR A 190 8.08 -15.81 -9.16
C THR A 190 7.18 -15.89 -7.92
N GLY A 191 6.15 -15.06 -7.85
CA GLY A 191 5.26 -14.88 -6.71
C GLY A 191 4.40 -16.09 -6.36
N PRO A 192 3.62 -16.66 -7.30
CA PRO A 192 2.83 -17.85 -7.03
C PRO A 192 3.68 -19.05 -6.60
N PRO A 193 4.82 -19.37 -7.24
CA PRO A 193 5.73 -20.41 -6.75
C PRO A 193 6.22 -20.17 -5.32
N LEU A 194 6.64 -18.94 -4.98
CA LEU A 194 7.06 -18.59 -3.62
C LEU A 194 5.90 -18.73 -2.61
N GLY A 195 4.69 -18.29 -2.96
CA GLY A 195 3.50 -18.40 -2.11
C GLY A 195 3.09 -19.85 -1.87
N ILE A 196 3.16 -20.70 -2.90
CA ILE A 196 2.94 -22.15 -2.77
C ILE A 196 4.00 -22.78 -1.87
N TRP A 197 5.26 -22.37 -1.98
CA TRP A 197 6.34 -22.88 -1.15
C TRP A 197 6.18 -22.51 0.33
N MET A 198 5.80 -21.24 0.60
CA MET A 198 5.44 -20.78 1.95
C MET A 198 4.25 -21.56 2.51
N ALA A 199 3.19 -21.78 1.70
CA ALA A 199 2.00 -22.53 2.15
C ALA A 199 2.34 -23.95 2.61
N ARG A 200 3.28 -24.61 1.93
CA ARG A 200 3.66 -26.00 2.20
C ARG A 200 4.69 -26.15 3.32
N SER A 201 5.49 -25.13 3.63
CA SER A 201 6.53 -25.20 4.65
C SER A 201 6.41 -24.07 5.68
N ARG A 202 6.09 -24.44 6.93
CA ARG A 202 6.06 -23.48 8.06
C ARG A 202 7.42 -22.82 8.28
N ARG A 203 8.52 -23.52 8.00
CA ARG A 203 9.89 -22.95 8.11
C ARG A 203 10.13 -21.86 7.07
N VAL A 204 9.74 -22.11 5.82
CA VAL A 204 9.88 -21.13 4.73
C VAL A 204 8.98 -19.93 4.99
N SER A 205 7.73 -20.15 5.42
CA SER A 205 6.83 -19.06 5.81
C SER A 205 7.43 -18.22 6.95
N ALA A 206 8.03 -18.84 7.97
CA ALA A 206 8.65 -18.13 9.08
C ALA A 206 9.87 -17.28 8.67
N VAL A 207 10.62 -17.69 7.64
CA VAL A 207 11.80 -16.95 7.13
C VAL A 207 11.42 -15.88 6.11
N LEU A 208 10.52 -16.19 5.17
CA LEU A 208 10.13 -15.25 4.11
C LEU A 208 9.15 -14.19 4.60
N SER A 209 8.28 -14.48 5.58
CA SER A 209 7.28 -13.50 6.05
C SER A 209 7.92 -12.19 6.51
N PRO A 210 8.98 -12.19 7.36
CA PRO A 210 9.67 -10.97 7.75
C PRO A 210 10.32 -10.20 6.58
N LEU A 211 10.84 -10.91 5.56
CA LEU A 211 11.45 -10.26 4.39
C LEU A 211 10.38 -9.57 3.53
N LEU A 212 9.23 -10.21 3.36
CA LEU A 212 8.08 -9.63 2.66
C LEU A 212 7.48 -8.46 3.46
N ASP A 213 7.43 -8.56 4.80
CA ASP A 213 7.03 -7.44 5.67
C ASP A 213 7.98 -6.26 5.51
N LEU A 214 9.30 -6.51 5.52
CA LEU A 214 10.30 -5.47 5.33
C LEU A 214 10.12 -4.78 3.97
N ALA A 215 9.97 -5.54 2.88
CA ALA A 215 9.75 -4.97 1.55
C ALA A 215 8.47 -4.10 1.44
N GLN A 216 7.43 -4.39 2.24
CA GLN A 216 6.18 -3.60 2.27
C GLN A 216 6.24 -2.40 3.21
N THR A 217 7.03 -2.49 4.28
CA THR A 217 7.08 -1.47 5.35
C THR A 217 8.20 -0.46 5.14
N LEU A 218 9.26 -0.83 4.42
CA LEU A 218 10.32 0.11 4.04
C LEU A 218 9.75 1.18 3.11
N PRO A 219 9.97 2.47 3.39
CA PRO A 219 9.68 3.53 2.43
C PRO A 219 10.41 3.24 1.12
N SER A 220 9.71 3.37 -0.01
CA SER A 220 10.26 2.99 -1.32
C SER A 220 11.60 3.64 -1.65
N PHE A 221 11.79 4.87 -1.19
CA PHE A 221 13.04 5.62 -1.34
C PHE A 221 14.25 5.00 -0.64
N ALA A 222 14.05 4.27 0.47
CA ALA A 222 15.15 3.68 1.22
C ALA A 222 15.91 2.63 0.40
N TYR A 223 15.21 1.89 -0.48
CA TYR A 223 15.82 0.88 -1.34
C TYR A 223 15.99 1.30 -2.80
N LEU A 224 15.35 2.40 -3.26
CA LEU A 224 15.56 2.96 -4.60
C LEU A 224 17.05 3.29 -4.89
N ALA A 225 17.76 3.93 -3.95
CA ALA A 225 19.15 4.36 -4.14
C ALA A 225 20.10 3.16 -4.29
N PRO A 226 20.08 2.19 -3.36
CA PRO A 226 20.86 0.96 -3.51
C PRO A 226 20.54 0.22 -4.81
N LEU A 227 19.28 0.14 -5.23
CA LEU A 227 18.91 -0.55 -6.47
C LEU A 227 19.37 0.20 -7.72
N ALA A 228 19.30 1.53 -7.74
CA ALA A 228 19.89 2.32 -8.82
C ALA A 228 21.41 2.17 -8.89
N LEU A 229 22.08 2.04 -7.75
CA LEU A 229 23.50 1.75 -7.65
C LEU A 229 23.85 0.33 -8.16
N VAL A 230 23.01 -0.68 -7.91
CA VAL A 230 23.23 -2.06 -8.39
C VAL A 230 22.88 -2.23 -9.87
N PHE A 231 21.68 -1.82 -10.27
CA PHE A 231 21.12 -2.08 -11.60
C PHE A 231 21.33 -0.93 -12.58
N GLY A 232 21.67 0.27 -12.10
CA GLY A 232 21.83 1.48 -12.92
C GLY A 232 20.58 2.34 -12.90
N ILE A 233 20.74 3.63 -13.21
CA ILE A 233 19.61 4.56 -13.36
C ILE A 233 18.90 4.21 -14.68
N GLY A 234 17.57 4.04 -14.65
CA GLY A 234 16.77 3.69 -15.84
C GLY A 234 15.78 2.54 -15.64
N PRO A 235 15.32 1.91 -16.76
CA PRO A 235 14.24 0.92 -16.75
C PRO A 235 14.50 -0.32 -15.89
N ALA A 236 15.71 -0.89 -15.91
CA ALA A 236 16.03 -2.08 -15.14
C ALA A 236 15.84 -1.88 -13.63
N SER A 237 16.38 -0.78 -13.07
CA SER A 237 16.20 -0.48 -11.64
C SER A 237 14.73 -0.17 -11.31
N ALA A 238 14.01 0.53 -12.20
CA ALA A 238 12.58 0.75 -12.05
C ALA A 238 11.79 -0.57 -11.96
N ILE A 239 12.07 -1.55 -12.83
CA ILE A 239 11.45 -2.87 -12.80
C ILE A 239 11.78 -3.62 -11.51
N VAL A 240 13.06 -3.72 -11.13
CA VAL A 240 13.47 -4.48 -9.94
C VAL A 240 12.85 -3.88 -8.68
N THR A 241 12.85 -2.55 -8.56
CA THR A 241 12.21 -1.84 -7.46
C THR A 241 10.71 -2.10 -7.43
N THR A 242 10.07 -2.09 -8.60
CA THR A 242 8.63 -2.40 -8.74
C THR A 242 8.32 -3.83 -8.33
N ILE A 243 9.18 -4.80 -8.66
CA ILE A 243 9.04 -6.20 -8.23
C ILE A 243 9.12 -6.30 -6.71
N ILE A 244 10.11 -5.68 -6.07
CA ILE A 244 10.28 -5.72 -4.61
C ILE A 244 9.03 -5.19 -3.90
N TYR A 245 8.45 -4.10 -4.40
CA TYR A 245 7.25 -3.52 -3.81
C TYR A 245 5.96 -4.33 -4.07
N SER A 246 5.82 -4.88 -5.28
CA SER A 246 4.57 -5.51 -5.74
C SER A 246 4.48 -7.02 -5.52
N LEU A 247 5.60 -7.71 -5.33
CA LEU A 247 5.65 -9.16 -5.11
C LEU A 247 5.02 -9.62 -3.78
N PRO A 248 5.22 -8.94 -2.63
CA PRO A 248 4.68 -9.37 -1.34
C PRO A 248 3.17 -9.63 -1.29
N PRO A 249 2.26 -8.76 -1.79
CA PRO A 249 0.82 -9.06 -1.77
C PRO A 249 0.48 -10.31 -2.59
N LEU A 250 1.11 -10.53 -3.74
CA LEU A 250 0.88 -11.71 -4.59
C LEU A 250 1.28 -13.01 -3.88
N VAL A 251 2.45 -13.01 -3.24
CA VAL A 251 2.95 -14.17 -2.48
C VAL A 251 2.02 -14.50 -1.33
N ARG A 252 1.60 -13.50 -0.54
CA ARG A 252 0.72 -13.68 0.63
C ARG A 252 -0.67 -14.16 0.26
N ILE A 253 -1.28 -13.55 -0.76
CA ILE A 253 -2.60 -13.94 -1.24
C ILE A 253 -2.55 -15.36 -1.82
N THR A 254 -1.48 -15.73 -2.52
CA THR A 254 -1.28 -17.11 -2.98
C THR A 254 -1.11 -18.08 -1.82
N GLU A 255 -0.27 -17.77 -0.83
CA GLU A 255 -0.10 -18.60 0.37
C GLU A 255 -1.44 -18.86 1.06
N HIS A 256 -2.21 -17.80 1.30
CA HIS A 256 -3.53 -17.85 1.92
C HIS A 256 -4.52 -18.69 1.09
N GLY A 257 -4.55 -18.49 -0.23
CA GLY A 257 -5.41 -19.25 -1.14
C GLY A 257 -5.14 -20.76 -1.09
N ILE A 258 -3.88 -21.18 -0.97
CA ILE A 258 -3.50 -22.58 -0.88
C ILE A 258 -3.79 -23.17 0.52
N ARG A 259 -3.56 -22.40 1.59
CA ARG A 259 -3.80 -22.86 2.98
C ARG A 259 -5.28 -23.02 3.32
N ASN A 260 -6.16 -22.20 2.71
CA ASN A 260 -7.59 -22.16 3.06
C ASN A 260 -8.48 -23.05 2.18
N VAL A 261 -7.88 -24.01 1.48
CA VAL A 261 -8.64 -25.09 0.82
C VAL A 261 -9.31 -25.96 1.89
N SER A 262 -10.58 -26.33 1.68
CA SER A 262 -11.38 -27.03 2.68
C SER A 262 -10.69 -28.29 3.23
N PRO A 263 -10.55 -28.41 4.57
CA PRO A 263 -9.98 -29.61 5.19
C PRO A 263 -10.67 -30.90 4.75
N THR A 264 -12.00 -30.89 4.66
CA THR A 264 -12.79 -32.06 4.23
C THR A 264 -12.48 -32.49 2.79
N THR A 265 -12.17 -31.55 1.90
CA THR A 265 -11.76 -31.86 0.53
C THR A 265 -10.35 -32.48 0.51
N LEU A 266 -9.45 -32.01 1.36
CA LEU A 266 -8.10 -32.56 1.47
C LEU A 266 -8.11 -33.95 2.11
N GLU A 267 -8.94 -34.18 3.13
CA GLU A 267 -9.16 -35.50 3.74
C GLU A 267 -9.72 -36.49 2.72
N ALA A 268 -10.74 -36.11 1.94
CA ALA A 268 -11.31 -36.97 0.90
C ALA A 268 -10.27 -37.38 -0.15
N VAL A 269 -9.42 -36.43 -0.60
CA VAL A 269 -8.36 -36.70 -1.58
C VAL A 269 -7.28 -37.62 -0.98
N THR A 270 -6.96 -37.42 0.30
CA THR A 270 -5.99 -38.27 1.02
C THR A 270 -6.53 -39.68 1.21
N SER A 271 -7.81 -39.84 1.53
CA SER A 271 -8.50 -41.14 1.62
C SER A 271 -8.58 -41.87 0.28
N MET A 272 -8.56 -41.15 -0.84
CA MET A 272 -8.45 -41.73 -2.19
C MET A 272 -7.01 -42.07 -2.60
N GLY A 273 -6.02 -41.96 -1.70
CA GLY A 273 -4.61 -42.23 -1.99
C GLY A 273 -3.91 -41.14 -2.80
N GLY A 274 -4.45 -39.91 -2.80
CA GLY A 274 -3.86 -38.79 -3.54
C GLY A 274 -2.49 -38.39 -3.00
N THR A 275 -1.48 -38.36 -3.88
CA THR A 275 -0.13 -37.87 -3.55
C THR A 275 -0.11 -36.37 -3.29
N ALA A 276 0.88 -35.89 -2.54
CA ALA A 276 1.08 -34.48 -2.25
C ALA A 276 1.16 -33.56 -3.50
N TRP A 277 1.66 -34.10 -4.63
CA TRP A 277 1.70 -33.41 -5.91
C TRP A 277 0.34 -33.39 -6.61
N GLN A 278 -0.41 -34.50 -6.56
CA GLN A 278 -1.77 -34.58 -7.08
C GLN A 278 -2.72 -33.67 -6.28
N THR A 279 -2.61 -33.63 -4.96
CA THR A 279 -3.38 -32.73 -4.10
C THR A 279 -3.10 -31.27 -4.44
N LEU A 280 -1.83 -30.89 -4.67
CA LEU A 280 -1.48 -29.53 -5.05
C LEU A 280 -2.03 -29.17 -6.44
N THR A 281 -1.73 -29.97 -7.46
CA THR A 281 -2.00 -29.63 -8.87
C THR A 281 -3.45 -29.85 -9.29
N LYS A 282 -4.13 -30.85 -8.74
CA LYS A 282 -5.51 -31.21 -9.15
C LYS A 282 -6.58 -30.65 -8.22
N VAL A 283 -6.22 -30.20 -7.01
CA VAL A 283 -7.19 -29.74 -6.00
C VAL A 283 -6.86 -28.34 -5.53
N GLN A 284 -5.72 -28.14 -4.87
CA GLN A 284 -5.40 -26.83 -4.26
C GLN A 284 -5.27 -25.72 -5.29
N LEU A 285 -4.47 -25.90 -6.35
CA LEU A 285 -4.27 -24.90 -7.40
C LEU A 285 -5.58 -24.54 -8.12
N PRO A 286 -6.40 -25.51 -8.59
CA PRO A 286 -7.70 -25.20 -9.19
C PRO A 286 -8.66 -24.47 -8.25
N MET A 287 -8.67 -24.79 -6.95
CA MET A 287 -9.51 -24.13 -5.96
C MET A 287 -8.99 -22.72 -5.59
N ALA A 288 -7.67 -22.54 -5.52
CA ALA A 288 -7.03 -21.28 -5.19
C ALA A 288 -6.90 -20.31 -6.38
N ARG A 289 -7.14 -20.75 -7.62
CA ARG A 289 -6.91 -19.95 -8.84
C ARG A 289 -7.54 -18.55 -8.79
N ARG A 290 -8.75 -18.41 -8.24
CA ARG A 290 -9.44 -17.11 -8.15
C ARG A 290 -8.69 -16.19 -7.20
N THR A 291 -8.27 -16.73 -6.06
CA THR A 291 -7.46 -16.02 -5.07
C THR A 291 -6.11 -15.61 -5.65
N ILE A 292 -5.44 -16.49 -6.41
CA ILE A 292 -4.18 -16.15 -7.09
C ILE A 292 -4.38 -15.02 -8.10
N VAL A 293 -5.45 -15.04 -8.91
CA VAL A 293 -5.76 -13.94 -9.84
C VAL A 293 -6.05 -12.63 -9.11
N VAL A 294 -6.74 -12.68 -7.96
CA VAL A 294 -6.88 -11.49 -7.09
C VAL A 294 -5.50 -11.01 -6.62
N GLY A 295 -4.60 -11.92 -6.26
CA GLY A 295 -3.21 -11.59 -5.93
C GLY A 295 -2.46 -10.91 -7.07
N ILE A 296 -2.67 -11.36 -8.31
CA ILE A 296 -2.09 -10.73 -9.50
C ILE A 296 -2.68 -9.32 -9.68
N ASN A 297 -3.98 -9.13 -9.47
CA ASN A 297 -4.58 -7.79 -9.52
C ASN A 297 -3.93 -6.85 -8.49
N GLN A 298 -3.75 -7.30 -7.25
CA GLN A 298 -3.09 -6.50 -6.21
C GLN A 298 -1.62 -6.21 -6.55
N CYS A 299 -0.92 -7.17 -7.17
CA CYS A 299 0.43 -6.95 -7.71
C CYS A 299 0.44 -5.87 -8.78
N THR A 300 -0.49 -5.90 -9.73
CA THR A 300 -0.61 -4.89 -10.79
C THR A 300 -0.87 -3.50 -10.23
N MET A 301 -1.79 -3.39 -9.27
CA MET A 301 -2.11 -2.11 -8.64
C MET A 301 -0.91 -1.54 -7.85
N ALA A 302 -0.20 -2.40 -7.10
CA ALA A 302 1.03 -2.01 -6.40
C ALA A 302 2.14 -1.60 -7.39
N ALA A 303 2.28 -2.33 -8.51
CA ALA A 303 3.27 -2.03 -9.53
C ALA A 303 3.01 -0.68 -10.21
N LEU A 304 1.75 -0.37 -10.53
CA LEU A 304 1.37 0.92 -11.11
C LEU A 304 1.64 2.09 -10.15
N SER A 305 1.31 1.92 -8.86
CA SER A 305 1.65 2.92 -7.84
C SER A 305 3.16 3.18 -7.81
N MET A 306 3.95 2.10 -7.84
CA MET A 306 5.41 2.19 -7.82
C MET A 306 6.01 2.81 -9.08
N ALA A 307 5.38 2.67 -10.25
CA ALA A 307 5.85 3.27 -11.50
C ALA A 307 6.01 4.80 -11.41
N THR A 308 5.20 5.46 -10.58
CA THR A 308 5.31 6.91 -10.36
C THR A 308 6.53 7.29 -9.53
N ILE A 309 6.82 6.51 -8.49
CA ILE A 309 8.00 6.68 -7.64
C ILE A 309 9.27 6.31 -8.43
N ALA A 310 9.20 5.32 -9.31
CA ALA A 310 10.32 4.89 -10.15
C ALA A 310 10.80 5.99 -11.13
N ALA A 311 9.98 7.01 -11.43
CA ALA A 311 10.42 8.14 -12.24
C ALA A 311 11.60 8.92 -11.60
N LEU A 312 11.76 8.85 -10.27
CA LEU A 312 12.87 9.47 -9.55
C LEU A 312 14.23 8.85 -9.87
N ILE A 313 14.26 7.60 -10.33
CA ILE A 313 15.45 6.92 -10.83
C ILE A 313 15.43 6.80 -12.36
N ASN A 314 14.75 7.75 -13.01
CA ASN A 314 14.57 7.82 -14.47
C ASN A 314 13.89 6.58 -15.07
N GLY A 315 12.95 5.96 -14.33
CA GLY A 315 12.02 4.99 -14.90
C GLY A 315 11.15 5.65 -15.97
N PRO A 316 10.90 5.01 -17.12
CA PRO A 316 10.10 5.60 -18.19
C PRO A 316 8.61 5.57 -17.84
N GLY A 317 7.86 6.58 -18.32
CA GLY A 317 6.40 6.62 -18.22
C GLY A 317 5.81 7.89 -17.58
N LEU A 318 4.56 7.79 -17.13
CA LEU A 318 3.71 8.88 -16.61
C LEU A 318 4.23 9.51 -15.33
N GLY A 319 5.10 8.83 -14.58
CA GLY A 319 5.72 9.41 -13.40
C GLY A 319 6.60 10.62 -13.71
N GLN A 320 7.21 10.69 -14.90
CA GLN A 320 8.10 11.80 -15.26
C GLN A 320 7.34 13.13 -15.43
N PRO A 321 6.24 13.23 -16.23
CA PRO A 321 5.42 14.44 -16.27
C PRO A 321 4.91 14.91 -14.92
N VAL A 322 4.54 13.97 -14.04
CA VAL A 322 4.07 14.28 -12.69
C VAL A 322 5.20 14.89 -11.86
N LEU A 323 6.40 14.31 -11.90
CA LEU A 323 7.56 14.84 -11.19
C LEU A 323 7.97 16.22 -11.71
N GLN A 324 7.95 16.41 -13.03
CA GLN A 324 8.21 17.70 -13.66
C GLN A 324 7.20 18.76 -13.21
N SER A 325 5.91 18.41 -13.20
CA SER A 325 4.83 19.32 -12.77
C SER A 325 4.96 19.71 -11.29
N LEU A 326 5.42 18.79 -10.45
CA LEU A 326 5.73 19.09 -9.05
C LEU A 326 6.92 20.05 -8.91
N GLN A 327 7.98 19.85 -9.69
CA GLN A 327 9.17 20.71 -9.67
C GLN A 327 8.88 22.11 -10.22
N SER A 328 8.01 22.24 -11.21
CA SER A 328 7.61 23.51 -11.82
C SER A 328 6.40 24.16 -11.16
N LEU A 329 5.78 23.52 -10.16
CA LEU A 329 4.53 23.96 -9.51
C LEU A 329 3.35 24.11 -10.50
N ASP A 330 3.33 23.34 -11.58
CA ASP A 330 2.24 23.37 -12.57
C ASP A 330 1.11 22.45 -12.15
N VAL A 331 0.09 23.02 -11.50
CA VAL A 331 -1.06 22.27 -10.98
C VAL A 331 -1.91 21.67 -12.11
N GLY A 332 -2.07 22.38 -13.22
CA GLY A 332 -2.84 21.92 -14.37
C GLY A 332 -2.23 20.67 -14.99
N SER A 333 -0.95 20.73 -15.33
CA SER A 333 -0.22 19.58 -15.91
C SER A 333 -0.12 18.41 -14.92
N ALA A 334 0.05 18.69 -13.63
CA ALA A 334 0.02 17.67 -12.58
C ALA A 334 -1.32 16.94 -12.53
N PHE A 335 -2.43 17.66 -12.64
CA PHE A 335 -3.76 17.07 -12.65
C PHE A 335 -4.00 16.21 -13.89
N VAL A 336 -3.65 16.68 -15.10
CA VAL A 336 -3.88 15.92 -16.33
C VAL A 336 -3.02 14.65 -16.37
N SER A 337 -1.74 14.74 -16.01
CA SER A 337 -0.86 13.56 -15.92
C SER A 337 -1.31 12.60 -14.82
N GLY A 338 -1.76 13.11 -13.68
CA GLY A 338 -2.35 12.32 -12.61
C GLY A 338 -3.64 11.61 -13.01
N LEU A 339 -4.52 12.31 -13.74
CA LEU A 339 -5.75 11.74 -14.28
C LEU A 339 -5.45 10.60 -15.26
N ALA A 340 -4.41 10.71 -16.09
CA ALA A 340 -3.97 9.62 -16.95
C ALA A 340 -3.55 8.38 -16.13
N ILE A 341 -2.84 8.55 -15.01
CA ILE A 341 -2.46 7.43 -14.12
C ILE A 341 -3.70 6.80 -13.47
N VAL A 342 -4.65 7.60 -13.01
CA VAL A 342 -5.92 7.09 -12.42
C VAL A 342 -6.73 6.31 -13.45
N LEU A 343 -6.85 6.81 -14.68
CA LEU A 343 -7.52 6.11 -15.77
C LEU A 343 -6.82 4.79 -16.09
N MET A 344 -5.49 4.75 -16.04
CA MET A 344 -4.72 3.51 -16.19
C MET A 344 -4.99 2.52 -15.06
N ALA A 345 -5.05 3.01 -13.81
CA ALA A 345 -5.39 2.19 -12.65
C ALA A 345 -6.78 1.57 -12.78
N ILE A 346 -7.78 2.37 -13.13
CA ILE A 346 -9.16 1.91 -13.36
C ILE A 346 -9.20 0.91 -14.52
N MET A 347 -8.50 1.20 -15.61
CA MET A 347 -8.42 0.31 -16.77
C MET A 347 -7.87 -1.06 -16.39
N LEU A 348 -6.73 -1.11 -15.67
CA LEU A 348 -6.09 -2.35 -15.26
C LEU A 348 -6.89 -3.12 -14.21
N ASP A 349 -7.44 -2.44 -13.20
CA ASP A 349 -8.25 -3.06 -12.14
C ASP A 349 -9.54 -3.70 -12.71
N ARG A 350 -10.29 -2.93 -13.51
CA ARG A 350 -11.57 -3.40 -14.07
C ARG A 350 -11.38 -4.54 -15.07
N THR A 351 -10.33 -4.48 -15.89
CA THR A 351 -10.04 -5.53 -16.88
C THR A 351 -9.59 -6.82 -16.19
N THR A 352 -8.70 -6.73 -15.20
CA THR A 352 -8.22 -7.90 -14.44
C THR A 352 -9.32 -8.52 -13.59
N THR A 353 -10.17 -7.70 -12.95
CA THR A 353 -11.33 -8.17 -12.19
C THR A 353 -12.33 -8.88 -13.10
N ALA A 354 -12.68 -8.29 -14.24
CA ALA A 354 -13.59 -8.92 -15.21
C ALA A 354 -13.03 -10.24 -15.78
N ALA A 355 -11.71 -10.32 -16.03
CA ALA A 355 -11.05 -11.57 -16.45
C ALA A 355 -11.15 -12.67 -15.36
N SER A 356 -11.02 -12.29 -14.08
CA SER A 356 -11.18 -13.20 -12.94
C SER A 356 -12.60 -13.77 -12.83
N GLU A 357 -13.61 -12.92 -12.95
CA GLU A 357 -15.03 -13.34 -12.89
C GLU A 357 -15.39 -14.25 -14.05
N ARG A 358 -14.94 -13.91 -15.27
CA ARG A 358 -15.19 -14.70 -16.47
C ARG A 358 -14.57 -16.10 -16.39
N SER A 359 -13.34 -16.21 -15.88
CA SER A 359 -12.67 -17.50 -15.63
C SER A 359 -13.46 -18.38 -14.64
N GLY A 360 -14.17 -17.77 -13.68
CA GLY A 360 -15.08 -18.45 -12.77
C GLY A 360 -16.33 -19.01 -13.46
N ILE A 361 -16.92 -18.22 -14.37
CA ILE A 361 -18.14 -18.58 -15.12
C ILE A 361 -17.84 -19.69 -16.14
N GLU A 362 -16.76 -19.60 -16.90
CA GLU A 362 -16.41 -20.58 -17.95
C GLU A 362 -16.21 -21.98 -17.38
N ALA A 363 -15.60 -22.09 -16.20
CA ALA A 363 -15.43 -23.35 -15.49
C ALA A 363 -16.73 -23.93 -14.88
N ARG A 364 -17.78 -23.11 -14.71
CA ARG A 364 -19.13 -23.56 -14.32
C ARG A 364 -19.91 -24.02 -15.55
N VAL A 365 -19.82 -23.29 -16.67
CA VAL A 365 -20.51 -23.63 -17.94
C VAL A 365 -19.94 -24.90 -18.57
N GLN A 366 -18.61 -25.12 -18.54
CA GLN A 366 -18.00 -26.37 -19.03
C GLN A 366 -18.46 -27.61 -18.26
N ARG A 367 -18.88 -27.48 -16.99
CA ARG A 367 -19.46 -28.57 -16.21
C ARG A 367 -20.93 -28.84 -16.51
N GLY A 368 -21.63 -27.89 -17.15
CA GLY A 368 -23.09 -27.92 -17.28
C GLY A 368 -23.66 -27.99 -18.70
N SER A 369 -22.88 -27.83 -19.78
CA SER A 369 -23.47 -27.74 -21.13
C SER A 369 -22.80 -28.62 -22.18
N ARG A 370 -23.56 -29.66 -22.58
CA ARG A 370 -23.35 -30.49 -23.77
C ARG A 370 -24.30 -30.08 -24.91
N SER A 371 -24.75 -28.83 -24.96
CA SER A 371 -25.73 -28.34 -25.94
C SER A 371 -25.07 -27.54 -27.06
N GLY A 372 -25.26 -28.03 -28.30
CA GLY A 372 -24.78 -27.43 -29.54
C GLY A 372 -25.65 -26.26 -29.98
N GLY A 373 -25.04 -25.08 -30.08
CA GLY A 373 -25.55 -23.91 -30.76
C GLY A 373 -24.41 -22.93 -31.04
N LEU A 374 -24.61 -21.91 -31.88
CA LEU A 374 -23.60 -20.88 -32.24
C LEU A 374 -23.03 -20.11 -31.02
N ARG A 375 -23.60 -20.28 -29.82
CA ARG A 375 -23.09 -19.80 -28.53
C ARG A 375 -22.18 -20.80 -27.78
N GLY A 376 -21.82 -21.91 -28.44
CA GLY A 376 -20.90 -22.91 -27.91
C GLY A 376 -19.42 -22.47 -27.96
N PRO A 377 -18.50 -23.27 -27.39
CA PRO A 377 -17.07 -22.95 -27.35
C PRO A 377 -16.44 -22.74 -28.75
N LYS A 378 -17.01 -23.35 -29.80
CA LYS A 378 -16.57 -23.15 -31.20
C LYS A 378 -16.91 -21.75 -31.73
N GLY A 379 -18.11 -21.21 -31.44
CA GLY A 379 -18.50 -19.86 -31.86
C GLY A 379 -17.68 -18.77 -31.16
N ARG A 380 -17.39 -18.96 -29.87
CA ARG A 380 -16.48 -18.07 -29.12
C ARG A 380 -15.06 -18.05 -29.70
N ARG A 381 -14.52 -19.21 -30.10
CA ARG A 381 -13.22 -19.29 -30.77
C ARG A 381 -13.25 -18.59 -32.14
N ALA A 382 -14.30 -18.78 -32.93
CA ALA A 382 -14.44 -18.11 -34.22
C ALA A 382 -14.46 -16.59 -34.09
N VAL A 383 -15.20 -16.04 -33.11
CA VAL A 383 -15.23 -14.60 -32.84
C VAL A 383 -13.86 -14.08 -32.37
N ALA A 384 -13.13 -14.83 -31.54
CA ALA A 384 -11.80 -14.45 -31.09
C ALA A 384 -10.75 -14.44 -32.23
N ILE A 385 -10.86 -15.39 -33.17
CA ILE A 385 -10.00 -15.46 -34.36
C ILE A 385 -10.33 -14.31 -35.32
N ALA A 386 -11.62 -14.05 -35.57
CA ALA A 386 -12.05 -12.95 -36.43
C ALA A 386 -11.59 -11.59 -35.86
N SER A 387 -11.72 -11.38 -34.54
CA SER A 387 -11.24 -10.15 -33.90
C SER A 387 -9.71 -10.07 -33.89
N ALA A 388 -8.99 -11.20 -33.83
CA ALA A 388 -7.53 -11.22 -33.95
C ALA A 388 -7.07 -10.82 -35.35
N ALA A 389 -7.75 -11.31 -36.40
CA ALA A 389 -7.48 -10.91 -37.78
C ALA A 389 -7.71 -9.40 -37.98
N LEU A 390 -8.78 -8.85 -37.40
CA LEU A 390 -9.05 -7.41 -37.45
C LEU A 390 -7.96 -6.58 -36.74
N ALA A 391 -7.48 -7.04 -35.58
CA ALA A 391 -6.36 -6.41 -34.90
C ALA A 391 -5.07 -6.50 -35.73
N ALA A 392 -4.79 -7.64 -36.36
CA ALA A 392 -3.63 -7.81 -37.24
C ALA A 392 -3.68 -6.88 -38.47
N VAL A 393 -4.87 -6.70 -39.07
CA VAL A 393 -5.07 -5.73 -40.16
C VAL A 393 -4.81 -4.31 -39.67
N ALA A 394 -5.30 -3.93 -38.50
CA ALA A 394 -5.04 -2.61 -37.92
C ALA A 394 -3.55 -2.38 -37.63
N ILE A 395 -2.84 -3.39 -37.12
CA ILE A 395 -1.38 -3.36 -36.94
C ILE A 395 -0.67 -3.18 -38.28
N TRP A 396 -1.05 -3.95 -39.31
CA TRP A 396 -0.46 -3.84 -40.65
C TRP A 396 -0.70 -2.46 -41.27
N LEU A 397 -1.91 -1.91 -41.13
CA LEU A 397 -2.25 -0.55 -41.59
C LEU A 397 -1.43 0.51 -40.84
N SER A 398 -1.33 0.38 -39.51
CA SER A 398 -0.58 1.31 -38.67
C SER A 398 0.92 1.25 -38.93
N HIS A 399 1.46 0.07 -39.28
CA HIS A 399 2.83 -0.08 -39.76
C HIS A 399 3.04 0.53 -41.16
N SER A 400 2.07 0.36 -42.07
CA SER A 400 2.21 0.79 -43.46
C SER A 400 1.98 2.29 -43.69
N TYR A 401 1.13 2.93 -42.89
CA TYR A 401 0.73 4.33 -43.07
C TYR A 401 1.17 5.21 -41.89
N LEU A 402 2.01 6.23 -42.17
CA LEU A 402 2.53 7.13 -41.14
C LEU A 402 1.44 7.88 -40.36
N ALA A 403 0.35 8.27 -41.03
CA ALA A 403 -0.80 8.94 -40.40
C ALA A 403 -1.51 8.05 -39.37
N LEU A 404 -1.45 6.73 -39.55
CA LEU A 404 -2.00 5.74 -38.62
C LEU A 404 -0.97 5.26 -37.59
N ALA A 405 0.31 5.63 -37.77
CA ALA A 405 1.40 5.31 -36.86
C ALA A 405 1.56 6.38 -35.76
N LYS A 406 1.47 7.66 -36.13
CA LYS A 406 1.58 8.80 -35.20
C LYS A 406 0.21 9.18 -34.64
N PHE A 407 0.10 9.23 -33.31
CA PHE A 407 -1.15 9.65 -32.66
C PHE A 407 -1.51 11.09 -33.08
N PRO A 408 -2.78 11.37 -33.42
CA PRO A 408 -3.19 12.71 -33.85
C PRO A 408 -3.04 13.75 -32.73
N SER A 409 -2.54 14.94 -33.07
CA SER A 409 -2.40 16.05 -32.11
C SER A 409 -3.71 16.78 -31.80
N SER A 410 -4.79 16.47 -32.53
CA SER A 410 -6.11 17.06 -32.35
C SER A 410 -7.19 15.98 -32.31
N PRO A 411 -8.19 16.07 -31.41
CA PRO A 411 -8.37 17.12 -30.39
C PRO A 411 -7.35 17.02 -29.25
N ASP A 412 -6.85 18.17 -28.79
CA ASP A 412 -6.12 18.27 -27.52
C ASP A 412 -7.12 18.52 -26.39
N LEU A 413 -7.30 17.52 -25.54
CA LEU A 413 -8.11 17.61 -24.32
C LEU A 413 -7.26 17.97 -23.10
N GLY A 414 -5.95 17.76 -23.16
CA GLY A 414 -5.02 17.97 -22.05
C GLY A 414 -4.79 19.45 -21.77
N GLY A 415 -4.46 20.24 -22.81
CA GLY A 415 -4.19 21.66 -22.68
C GLY A 415 -5.35 22.46 -22.06
N PRO A 416 -6.58 22.40 -22.63
CA PRO A 416 -7.74 23.09 -22.07
C PRO A 416 -8.08 22.65 -20.65
N LEU A 417 -7.96 21.35 -20.35
CA LEU A 417 -8.21 20.84 -19.00
C LEU A 417 -7.17 21.34 -18.00
N ALA A 418 -5.89 21.34 -18.36
CA ALA A 418 -4.82 21.87 -17.51
C ALA A 418 -5.03 23.36 -17.22
N GLN A 419 -5.42 24.16 -18.22
CA GLN A 419 -5.74 25.58 -18.03
C GLN A 419 -6.94 25.78 -17.11
N ALA A 420 -8.01 25.00 -17.30
CA ALA A 420 -9.19 25.07 -16.45
C ALA A 420 -8.87 24.72 -14.98
N VAL A 421 -8.08 23.67 -14.76
CA VAL A 421 -7.65 23.28 -13.40
C VAL A 421 -6.72 24.30 -12.78
N SER A 422 -5.79 24.87 -13.55
CA SER A 422 -4.89 25.92 -13.07
C SER A 422 -5.68 27.15 -12.67
N ALA A 423 -6.58 27.63 -13.53
CA ALA A 423 -7.46 28.77 -13.22
C ALA A 423 -8.33 28.53 -11.99
N ALA A 424 -8.89 27.32 -11.83
CA ALA A 424 -9.65 26.95 -10.66
C ALA A 424 -8.79 26.91 -9.38
N THR A 425 -7.54 26.43 -9.50
CA THR A 425 -6.60 26.39 -8.37
C THR A 425 -6.17 27.80 -7.97
N ASP A 426 -5.80 28.65 -8.93
CA ASP A 426 -5.42 30.03 -8.68
C ASP A 426 -6.55 30.80 -8.02
N TRP A 427 -7.78 30.65 -8.53
CA TRP A 427 -8.98 31.22 -7.88
C TRP A 427 -9.14 30.73 -6.44
N THR A 428 -8.93 29.44 -6.18
CA THR A 428 -9.03 28.84 -4.84
C THR A 428 -7.96 29.40 -3.91
N VAL A 429 -6.70 29.46 -4.36
CA VAL A 429 -5.56 30.01 -3.59
C VAL A 429 -5.83 31.47 -3.25
N HIS A 430 -6.29 32.28 -4.20
CA HIS A 430 -6.59 33.69 -3.95
C HIS A 430 -7.76 33.88 -2.99
N THR A 431 -8.86 33.14 -3.18
CA THR A 431 -10.09 33.28 -2.40
C THR A 431 -9.91 32.81 -0.94
N PHE A 432 -9.15 31.74 -0.71
CA PHE A 432 -9.00 31.13 0.60
C PHE A 432 -7.63 31.38 1.26
N SER A 433 -6.81 32.29 0.70
CA SER A 433 -5.46 32.63 1.22
C SER A 433 -5.46 32.93 2.72
N GLY A 434 -6.36 33.79 3.20
CA GLY A 434 -6.45 34.13 4.62
C GLY A 434 -6.76 32.93 5.53
N PHE A 435 -7.68 32.06 5.11
CA PHE A 435 -8.03 30.85 5.87
C PHE A 435 -6.92 29.80 5.83
N THR A 436 -6.32 29.58 4.66
CA THR A 436 -5.24 28.59 4.46
C THR A 436 -3.99 28.99 5.25
N GLU A 437 -3.62 30.27 5.25
CA GLU A 437 -2.51 30.79 6.05
C GLU A 437 -2.79 30.66 7.55
N TRP A 438 -3.98 31.09 8.01
CA TRP A 438 -4.38 30.93 9.40
C TRP A 438 -4.35 29.47 9.85
N LEU A 439 -4.86 28.54 9.03
CA LEU A 439 -4.87 27.12 9.35
C LEU A 439 -3.44 26.56 9.43
N LYS A 440 -2.59 26.93 8.47
CA LYS A 440 -1.18 26.56 8.43
C LYS A 440 -0.45 27.05 9.68
N GLU A 441 -0.62 28.32 10.04
CA GLU A 441 -0.04 28.92 11.24
C GLU A 441 -0.59 28.29 12.52
N ALA A 442 -1.90 28.09 12.63
CA ALA A 442 -2.53 27.50 13.81
C ALA A 442 -2.04 26.08 14.06
N VAL A 443 -2.04 25.20 13.04
CA VAL A 443 -1.54 23.83 13.20
C VAL A 443 -0.04 23.83 13.49
N THR A 444 0.73 24.68 12.82
CA THR A 444 2.17 24.76 13.04
C THR A 444 2.50 25.27 14.44
N ALA A 445 1.83 26.30 14.93
CA ALA A 445 2.08 26.91 16.24
C ALA A 445 1.51 26.09 17.40
N LEU A 446 0.34 25.46 17.24
CA LEU A 446 -0.35 24.73 18.31
C LEU A 446 0.08 23.27 18.42
N LEU A 447 0.41 22.62 17.29
CA LEU A 447 0.70 21.19 17.26
C LEU A 447 2.15 20.91 16.91
N VAL A 448 2.65 21.45 15.80
CA VAL A 448 3.98 21.07 15.26
C VAL A 448 5.12 21.64 16.09
N ASN A 449 5.19 22.95 16.27
CA ASN A 449 6.28 23.61 16.99
C ASN A 449 6.40 23.16 18.45
N PRO A 450 5.31 23.04 19.24
CA PRO A 450 5.42 22.57 20.61
C PRO A 450 5.93 21.14 20.67
N LEU A 451 5.37 20.23 19.85
CA LEU A 451 5.80 18.84 19.84
C LEU A 451 7.24 18.70 19.34
N GLU A 452 7.61 19.37 18.25
CA GLU A 452 8.98 19.36 17.75
C GLU A 452 9.96 19.95 18.76
N SER A 453 9.61 21.04 19.44
CA SER A 453 10.47 21.61 20.48
C SER A 453 10.69 20.62 21.63
N LEU A 454 9.64 19.91 22.05
CA LEU A 454 9.72 18.89 23.09
C LEU A 454 10.62 17.73 22.66
N LEU A 455 10.49 17.23 21.43
CA LEU A 455 11.24 16.08 20.96
C LEU A 455 12.67 16.43 20.54
N ALA A 456 12.84 17.39 19.64
CA ALA A 456 14.11 17.70 18.98
C ALA A 456 15.03 18.59 19.83
N GLN A 457 14.48 19.43 20.71
CA GLN A 457 15.31 20.24 21.62
C GLN A 457 15.59 19.54 22.95
N SER A 458 15.02 18.35 23.20
CA SER A 458 15.43 17.52 24.33
C SER A 458 16.84 16.99 24.14
N PRO A 459 17.65 16.89 25.21
CA PRO A 459 18.89 16.13 25.17
C PRO A 459 18.63 14.70 24.70
N TRP A 460 19.50 14.17 23.85
CA TRP A 460 19.28 12.87 23.21
C TRP A 460 19.07 11.73 24.23
N TRP A 461 19.82 11.74 25.33
CA TRP A 461 19.73 10.73 26.39
C TRP A 461 18.40 10.79 27.14
N THR A 462 17.89 12.00 27.39
CA THR A 462 16.56 12.19 27.99
C THR A 462 15.51 11.57 27.08
N MET A 463 15.52 11.96 25.81
CA MET A 463 14.51 11.53 24.86
C MET A 463 14.55 10.02 24.59
N ALA A 464 15.74 9.41 24.53
CA ALA A 464 15.92 7.96 24.50
C ALA A 464 15.26 7.27 25.71
N LEU A 465 15.51 7.75 26.94
CA LEU A 465 14.88 7.21 28.14
C LEU A 465 13.35 7.36 28.13
N VAL A 466 12.83 8.47 27.60
CA VAL A 466 11.38 8.68 27.45
C VAL A 466 10.76 7.66 26.51
N LEU A 467 11.34 7.47 25.33
CA LEU A 467 10.87 6.51 24.34
C LEU A 467 10.91 5.07 24.88
N LEU A 468 11.99 4.69 25.54
CA LEU A 468 12.10 3.40 26.24
C LEU A 468 11.04 3.24 27.33
N GLY A 469 10.79 4.29 28.11
CA GLY A 469 9.77 4.33 29.16
C GLY A 469 8.35 4.14 28.60
N ILE A 470 8.01 4.86 27.53
CA ILE A 470 6.75 4.74 26.81
C ILE A 470 6.60 3.33 26.22
N ALA A 471 7.63 2.82 25.54
CA ALA A 471 7.63 1.49 24.95
C ALA A 471 7.43 0.39 26.01
N PHE A 472 8.09 0.51 27.16
CA PHE A 472 7.94 -0.42 28.27
C PHE A 472 6.53 -0.36 28.89
N ALA A 473 5.98 0.85 29.09
CA ALA A 473 4.67 1.01 29.68
C ALA A 473 3.55 0.45 28.78
N LEU A 474 3.62 0.71 27.47
CA LEU A 474 2.61 0.29 26.49
C LEU A 474 2.81 -1.17 26.06
N GLY A 475 3.98 -1.50 25.51
CA GLY A 475 4.26 -2.81 24.90
C GLY A 475 5.06 -3.79 25.78
N GLY A 476 5.68 -3.32 26.87
CA GLY A 476 6.49 -4.15 27.78
C GLY A 476 7.90 -4.42 27.29
N ARG A 477 8.55 -5.46 27.84
CA ARG A 477 9.97 -5.76 27.61
C ARG A 477 10.32 -5.97 26.13
N ARG A 478 9.45 -6.59 25.34
CA ARG A 478 9.70 -6.85 23.91
C ARG A 478 9.68 -5.57 23.08
N ALA A 479 8.70 -4.69 23.33
CA ALA A 479 8.64 -3.39 22.67
C ALA A 479 9.81 -2.50 23.10
N CYS A 480 10.16 -2.51 24.39
CA CYS A 480 11.31 -1.77 24.92
C CYS A 480 12.63 -2.24 24.29
N ALA A 481 12.85 -3.56 24.16
CA ALA A 481 14.04 -4.10 23.49
C ALA A 481 14.11 -3.71 22.01
N ALA A 482 12.99 -3.78 21.29
CA ALA A 482 12.93 -3.34 19.90
C ALA A 482 13.22 -1.82 19.77
N THR A 483 12.66 -1.03 20.68
CA THR A 483 12.87 0.44 20.75
C THR A 483 14.34 0.76 21.00
N LEU A 484 15.00 0.07 21.94
CA LEU A 484 16.42 0.24 22.21
C LEU A 484 17.29 -0.03 20.97
N VAL A 485 16.99 -1.08 20.22
CA VAL A 485 17.71 -1.41 18.97
C VAL A 485 17.48 -0.32 17.93
N CYS A 486 16.24 0.14 17.74
CA CYS A 486 15.94 1.21 16.80
C CYS A 486 16.62 2.53 17.18
N GLU A 487 16.63 2.90 18.46
CA GLU A 487 17.33 4.09 18.94
C GLU A 487 18.85 3.99 18.74
N ALA A 488 19.44 2.81 19.01
CA ALA A 488 20.86 2.59 18.74
C ALA A 488 21.20 2.75 17.25
N VAL A 489 20.31 2.28 16.36
CA VAL A 489 20.45 2.50 14.91
C VAL A 489 20.35 3.99 14.57
N ILE A 490 19.38 4.72 15.11
CA ILE A 490 19.19 6.16 14.86
C ILE A 490 20.38 6.99 15.39
N LEU A 491 20.92 6.64 16.57
CA LEU A 491 22.12 7.27 17.10
C LEU A 491 23.33 6.94 16.22
N GLY A 492 23.44 5.68 15.77
CA GLY A 492 24.52 5.23 14.88
C GLY A 492 24.51 5.91 13.51
N THR A 493 23.34 6.33 12.99
CA THR A 493 23.30 7.14 11.75
C THR A 493 23.77 8.58 11.98
N GLY A 494 23.81 9.07 13.22
CA GLY A 494 24.15 10.46 13.53
C GLY A 494 23.05 11.45 13.14
N LEU A 495 21.82 10.98 12.93
CA LEU A 495 20.66 11.79 12.50
C LEU A 495 19.58 11.84 13.58
N TRP A 496 19.97 11.86 14.86
CA TRP A 496 19.04 11.87 15.99
C TRP A 496 18.07 13.06 15.94
N ASN A 497 18.59 14.27 15.78
CA ASN A 497 17.78 15.49 15.77
C ASN A 497 16.74 15.49 14.63
N GLU A 498 17.17 15.15 13.42
CA GLU A 498 16.30 15.04 12.24
C GLU A 498 15.27 13.92 12.38
N SER A 499 15.62 12.84 13.09
CA SER A 499 14.68 11.77 13.45
C SER A 499 13.60 12.27 14.40
N MET A 500 13.94 13.12 15.38
CA MET A 500 12.97 13.71 16.31
C MET A 500 12.05 14.72 15.63
N LYS A 501 12.58 15.55 14.71
CA LYS A 501 11.77 16.45 13.85
C LYS A 501 10.76 15.64 13.02
N THR A 502 11.23 14.57 12.40
CA THR A 502 10.40 13.65 11.61
C THR A 502 9.35 12.95 12.45
N LEU A 503 9.73 12.50 13.66
CA LEU A 503 8.81 11.87 14.60
C LEU A 503 7.70 12.85 15.02
N ALA A 504 8.03 14.11 15.28
CA ALA A 504 7.05 15.14 15.63
C ALA A 504 6.01 15.35 14.51
N THR A 505 6.44 15.60 13.27
CA THR A 505 5.50 15.80 12.15
C THR A 505 4.68 14.55 11.86
N THR A 506 5.27 13.37 11.98
CA THR A 506 4.59 12.08 11.84
C THR A 506 3.51 11.88 12.91
N LEU A 507 3.80 12.19 14.17
CA LEU A 507 2.84 12.07 15.27
C LEU A 507 1.68 13.06 15.11
N VAL A 508 1.95 14.31 14.72
CA VAL A 508 0.90 15.30 14.41
C VAL A 508 0.02 14.83 13.26
N ALA A 509 0.62 14.40 12.15
CA ALA A 509 -0.13 13.88 11.00
C ALA A 509 -0.98 12.67 11.39
N THR A 510 -0.43 11.73 12.16
CA THR A 510 -1.15 10.55 12.63
C THR A 510 -2.31 10.92 13.55
N PHE A 511 -2.11 11.89 14.44
CA PHE A 511 -3.18 12.40 15.31
C PHE A 511 -4.33 12.98 14.49
N LEU A 512 -4.03 13.79 13.47
CA LEU A 512 -5.04 14.34 12.56
C LEU A 512 -5.74 13.25 11.74
N VAL A 513 -4.99 12.24 11.26
CA VAL A 513 -5.55 11.06 10.56
C VAL A 513 -6.53 10.32 11.46
N VAL A 514 -6.17 10.03 12.71
CA VAL A 514 -7.04 9.30 13.65
C VAL A 514 -8.31 10.09 13.95
N ILE A 515 -8.21 11.40 14.17
CA ILE A 515 -9.39 12.26 14.39
C ILE A 515 -10.33 12.19 13.19
N ALA A 516 -9.81 12.46 11.98
CA ALA A 516 -10.60 12.42 10.76
C ALA A 516 -11.21 11.04 10.51
N ALA A 517 -10.43 9.97 10.71
CA ALA A 517 -10.87 8.59 10.53
C ALA A 517 -11.95 8.17 11.52
N VAL A 518 -11.87 8.60 12.79
CA VAL A 518 -12.91 8.32 13.77
C VAL A 518 -14.19 9.07 13.42
N ILE A 519 -14.11 10.36 13.08
CA ILE A 519 -15.28 11.17 12.72
C ILE A 519 -15.96 10.61 11.47
N VAL A 520 -15.23 10.53 10.35
CA VAL A 520 -15.78 10.10 9.06
C VAL A 520 -16.13 8.61 9.10
N GLY A 521 -15.30 7.79 9.75
CA GLY A 521 -15.49 6.34 9.82
C GLY A 521 -16.72 5.95 10.63
N VAL A 522 -17.00 6.63 11.75
CA VAL A 522 -18.24 6.41 12.51
C VAL A 522 -19.47 6.81 11.69
N LEU A 523 -19.41 7.94 10.98
CA LEU A 523 -20.52 8.39 10.11
C LEU A 523 -20.78 7.37 8.98
N MET A 524 -19.72 6.91 8.31
CA MET A 524 -19.80 5.88 7.27
C MET A 524 -20.31 4.55 7.84
N GLY A 525 -19.81 4.11 9.00
CA GLY A 525 -20.17 2.85 9.63
C GLY A 525 -21.66 2.75 9.97
N ARG A 526 -22.28 3.88 10.33
CA ARG A 526 -23.69 3.95 10.72
C ARG A 526 -24.66 4.19 9.56
N SER A 527 -24.22 4.80 8.46
CA SER A 527 -25.10 5.17 7.35
C SER A 527 -24.60 4.61 6.02
N LYS A 528 -25.44 3.75 5.39
CA LYS A 528 -25.19 3.22 4.05
C LYS A 528 -25.11 4.34 3.00
N LEU A 529 -25.89 5.40 3.16
CA LEU A 529 -25.87 6.56 2.27
C LEU A 529 -24.54 7.31 2.36
N VAL A 530 -24.04 7.55 3.58
CA VAL A 530 -22.75 8.21 3.78
C VAL A 530 -21.62 7.33 3.23
N ASP A 531 -21.67 6.01 3.48
CA ASP A 531 -20.68 5.09 2.92
C ASP A 531 -20.66 5.14 1.39
N SER A 532 -21.83 5.11 0.73
CA SER A 532 -21.90 5.14 -0.74
C SER A 532 -21.38 6.44 -1.36
N ILE A 533 -21.45 7.55 -0.62
CA ILE A 533 -20.98 8.87 -1.09
C ILE A 533 -19.48 9.03 -0.80
N VAL A 534 -19.02 8.70 0.41
CA VAL A 534 -17.66 8.98 0.86
C VAL A 534 -16.67 7.92 0.35
N ARG A 535 -17.07 6.65 0.28
CA ARG A 535 -16.17 5.55 -0.12
C ARG A 535 -15.48 5.77 -1.48
N PRO A 536 -16.18 6.20 -2.55
CA PRO A 536 -15.53 6.52 -3.83
C PRO A 536 -14.45 7.60 -3.72
N VAL A 537 -14.65 8.61 -2.88
CA VAL A 537 -13.65 9.67 -2.63
C VAL A 537 -12.42 9.09 -1.94
N LEU A 538 -12.62 8.26 -0.92
CA LEU A 538 -11.50 7.59 -0.24
C LEU A 538 -10.78 6.60 -1.16
N ASP A 539 -11.50 5.88 -2.03
CA ASP A 539 -10.91 5.03 -3.06
C ASP A 539 -10.09 5.87 -4.06
N ALA A 540 -10.56 7.06 -4.44
CA ALA A 540 -9.83 7.97 -5.32
C ALA A 540 -8.51 8.43 -4.67
N PHE A 541 -8.52 8.91 -3.42
CA PHE A 541 -7.30 9.32 -2.72
C PHE A 541 -6.28 8.18 -2.52
N GLN A 542 -6.73 6.92 -2.45
CA GLN A 542 -5.83 5.76 -2.38
C GLN A 542 -5.23 5.36 -3.73
N THR A 543 -5.90 5.71 -4.83
CA THR A 543 -5.51 5.29 -6.18
C THR A 543 -4.76 6.39 -6.94
N ILE A 544 -5.00 7.66 -6.59
CA ILE A 544 -4.26 8.80 -7.12
C ILE A 544 -2.84 8.77 -6.51
N PRO A 545 -1.78 8.76 -7.34
CA PRO A 545 -0.42 8.89 -6.87
C PRO A 545 -0.23 10.17 -6.06
N SER A 546 0.54 10.07 -4.98
CA SER A 546 0.62 11.15 -4.00
C SER A 546 1.13 12.48 -4.58
N PHE A 547 2.05 12.41 -5.53
CA PHE A 547 2.60 13.57 -6.24
C PHE A 547 1.53 14.41 -6.96
N VAL A 548 0.43 13.81 -7.43
CA VAL A 548 -0.61 14.51 -8.19
C VAL A 548 -1.33 15.52 -7.33
N TYR A 549 -1.79 15.10 -6.14
CA TYR A 549 -2.47 16.01 -5.21
C TYR A 549 -1.49 16.85 -4.38
N LEU A 550 -0.19 16.55 -4.45
CA LEU A 550 0.86 17.31 -3.78
C LEU A 550 1.07 18.68 -4.43
N VAL A 551 0.91 18.80 -5.75
CA VAL A 551 1.08 20.09 -6.47
C VAL A 551 0.02 21.11 -6.06
N PRO A 552 -1.29 20.81 -6.04
CA PRO A 552 -2.29 21.71 -5.46
C PRO A 552 -2.04 22.04 -3.98
N ALA A 553 -1.59 21.06 -3.18
CA ALA A 553 -1.28 21.30 -1.77
C ALA A 553 -0.12 22.30 -1.61
N LEU A 554 0.90 22.19 -2.47
CA LEU A 554 2.03 23.10 -2.52
C LEU A 554 1.62 24.50 -3.00
N ALA A 555 0.71 24.59 -3.95
CA ALA A 555 0.12 25.85 -4.38
C ALA A 555 -0.68 26.54 -3.24
N LEU A 556 -1.41 25.76 -2.43
CA LEU A 556 -2.23 26.28 -1.33
C LEU A 556 -1.44 26.67 -0.08
N PHE A 557 -0.41 25.88 0.27
CA PHE A 557 0.25 26.00 1.57
C PHE A 557 1.75 26.34 1.49
N GLY A 558 2.32 26.39 0.29
CA GLY A 558 3.74 26.60 0.06
C GLY A 558 4.61 25.41 0.47
N PRO A 559 5.94 25.48 0.28
CA PRO A 559 6.86 24.40 0.65
C PRO A 559 7.12 24.41 2.16
N THR A 560 6.20 23.82 2.94
CA THR A 560 6.25 23.86 4.40
C THR A 560 6.04 22.48 5.04
N ARG A 561 6.43 22.36 6.33
CA ARG A 561 6.14 21.18 7.17
C ARG A 561 4.65 20.86 7.24
N PHE A 562 3.81 21.90 7.25
CA PHE A 562 2.36 21.73 7.23
C PHE A 562 1.88 21.07 5.93
N THR A 563 2.41 21.47 4.79
CA THR A 563 2.07 20.86 3.48
C THR A 563 2.42 19.38 3.45
N ALA A 564 3.57 18.99 4.00
CA ALA A 564 3.95 17.59 4.16
C ALA A 564 2.97 16.82 5.06
N ILE A 565 2.50 17.43 6.16
CA ILE A 565 1.48 16.86 7.06
C ILE A 565 0.15 16.68 6.31
N VAL A 566 -0.32 17.69 5.57
CA VAL A 566 -1.56 17.59 4.77
C VAL A 566 -1.48 16.45 3.76
N ALA A 567 -0.34 16.32 3.08
CA ALA A 567 -0.13 15.24 2.11
C ALA A 567 -0.13 13.85 2.77
N ALA A 568 0.47 13.71 3.95
CA ALA A 568 0.45 12.48 4.74
C ALA A 568 -0.96 12.17 5.28
N VAL A 569 -1.72 13.19 5.69
CA VAL A 569 -3.12 13.05 6.13
C VAL A 569 -4.00 12.58 4.98
N ALA A 570 -3.88 13.19 3.79
CA ALA A 570 -4.61 12.79 2.60
C ALA A 570 -4.37 11.32 2.22
N TYR A 571 -3.16 10.82 2.45
CA TYR A 571 -2.79 9.43 2.19
C TYR A 571 -3.27 8.46 3.30
N GLY A 572 -3.19 8.86 4.57
CA GLY A 572 -3.54 8.00 5.71
C GLY A 572 -5.04 7.91 6.02
N VAL A 573 -5.79 9.00 5.85
CA VAL A 573 -7.23 9.09 6.18
C VAL A 573 -8.06 8.03 5.48
N PRO A 574 -7.93 7.77 4.17
CA PRO A 574 -8.75 6.79 3.47
C PRO A 574 -8.75 5.39 4.08
N ILE A 575 -7.58 4.91 4.51
CA ILE A 575 -7.42 3.54 5.02
C ILE A 575 -7.91 3.47 6.46
N ALA A 576 -7.48 4.43 7.29
CA ALA A 576 -7.93 4.51 8.68
C ALA A 576 -9.46 4.66 8.78
N THR A 577 -10.07 5.49 7.94
CA THR A 577 -11.52 5.70 7.89
C THR A 577 -12.28 4.42 7.57
N LYS A 578 -11.84 3.66 6.56
CA LYS A 578 -12.48 2.38 6.18
C LYS A 578 -12.39 1.35 7.31
N LEU A 579 -11.24 1.25 7.97
CA LEU A 579 -11.04 0.34 9.11
C LEU A 579 -11.94 0.69 10.30
N VAL A 580 -12.09 1.99 10.63
CA VAL A 580 -13.04 2.41 11.67
C VAL A 580 -14.48 2.11 11.25
N ALA A 581 -14.87 2.42 10.01
CA ALA A 581 -16.22 2.17 9.51
C ALA A 581 -16.60 0.68 9.60
N ASP A 582 -15.67 -0.21 9.21
CA ASP A 582 -15.88 -1.65 9.28
C ASP A 582 -15.91 -2.14 10.74
N GLY A 583 -15.09 -1.55 11.62
CA GLY A 583 -15.14 -1.80 13.06
C GLY A 583 -16.49 -1.45 13.70
N ILE A 584 -17.07 -0.31 13.32
CA ILE A 584 -18.39 0.14 13.79
C ILE A 584 -19.51 -0.77 13.27
N ARG A 585 -19.45 -1.18 11.99
CA ARG A 585 -20.40 -2.15 11.41
C ARG A 585 -20.28 -3.55 12.00
N GLY A 586 -19.08 -3.91 12.46
CA GLY A 586 -18.81 -5.20 13.08
C GLY A 586 -19.36 -5.36 14.50
N VAL A 587 -19.92 -4.30 15.11
CA VAL A 587 -20.58 -4.38 16.42
C VAL A 587 -21.85 -5.21 16.31
N SER A 588 -22.06 -6.13 17.26
CA SER A 588 -23.20 -7.04 17.25
C SER A 588 -24.54 -6.30 17.20
N PRO A 589 -25.44 -6.63 16.24
CA PRO A 589 -26.79 -6.06 16.18
C PRO A 589 -27.56 -6.24 17.50
N VAL A 590 -27.41 -7.39 18.15
CA VAL A 590 -28.07 -7.70 19.42
C VAL A 590 -27.66 -6.73 20.53
N THR A 591 -26.38 -6.33 20.56
CA THR A 591 -25.91 -5.36 21.55
C THR A 591 -26.42 -3.96 21.27
N VAL A 592 -26.53 -3.59 19.99
CA VAL A 592 -27.12 -2.31 19.57
C VAL A 592 -28.60 -2.27 19.96
N GLU A 593 -29.40 -3.27 19.57
CA GLU A 593 -30.84 -3.38 19.90
C GLU A 593 -31.09 -3.41 21.41
N ALA A 594 -30.25 -4.10 22.17
CA ALA A 594 -30.34 -4.12 23.63
C ALA A 594 -30.10 -2.72 24.22
N SER A 595 -29.10 -1.99 23.75
CA SER A 595 -28.84 -0.62 24.21
C SER A 595 -29.94 0.36 23.81
N GLU A 596 -30.48 0.25 22.59
CA GLU A 596 -31.63 1.05 22.14
C GLU A 596 -32.86 0.80 23.01
N SER A 597 -33.11 -0.45 23.39
CA SER A 597 -34.18 -0.83 24.32
C SER A 597 -33.98 -0.25 25.73
N MET A 598 -32.75 0.08 26.12
CA MET A 598 -32.43 0.79 27.37
C MET A 598 -32.53 2.33 27.24
N GLY A 599 -33.00 2.86 26.11
CA GLY A 599 -33.19 4.29 25.90
C GLY A 599 -31.90 5.06 25.62
N THR A 600 -30.82 4.41 25.18
CA THR A 600 -29.57 5.12 24.84
C THR A 600 -29.74 6.05 23.66
N THR A 601 -29.29 7.30 23.79
CA THR A 601 -29.31 8.27 22.69
C THR A 601 -28.32 7.90 21.58
N PRO A 602 -28.47 8.42 20.34
CA PRO A 602 -27.50 8.17 19.26
C PRO A 602 -26.05 8.54 19.59
N TRP A 603 -25.84 9.52 20.49
CA TRP A 603 -24.50 9.90 20.95
C TRP A 603 -23.96 8.92 22.00
N GLN A 604 -24.81 8.47 22.92
CA GLN A 604 -24.45 7.43 23.89
C GLN A 604 -24.18 6.09 23.20
N MET A 605 -24.93 5.75 22.15
CA MET A 605 -24.68 4.59 21.30
C MET A 605 -23.24 4.59 20.76
N VAL A 606 -22.81 5.71 20.17
CA VAL A 606 -21.47 5.84 19.60
C VAL A 606 -20.41 5.78 20.69
N THR A 607 -20.54 6.62 21.71
CA THR A 607 -19.47 6.83 22.70
C THR A 607 -19.37 5.73 23.74
N LYS A 608 -20.48 5.09 24.11
CA LYS A 608 -20.53 4.08 25.19
C LYS A 608 -20.66 2.63 24.70
N VAL A 609 -21.10 2.41 23.46
CA VAL A 609 -21.30 1.05 22.91
C VAL A 609 -20.38 0.81 21.72
N GLN A 610 -20.58 1.53 20.61
CA GLN A 610 -19.91 1.22 19.35
C GLN A 610 -18.40 1.47 19.39
N LEU A 611 -17.93 2.64 19.87
CA LEU A 611 -16.50 2.95 19.94
C LEU A 611 -15.75 2.03 20.93
N PRO A 612 -16.24 1.79 22.16
CA PRO A 612 -15.60 0.85 23.06
C PRO A 612 -15.51 -0.59 22.52
N MET A 613 -16.56 -1.08 21.86
CA MET A 613 -16.56 -2.42 21.27
C MET A 613 -15.70 -2.52 20.01
N SER A 614 -15.56 -1.43 19.25
CA SER A 614 -14.69 -1.35 18.06
C SER A 614 -13.28 -0.86 18.35
N ARG A 615 -12.86 -0.77 19.63
CA ARG A 615 -11.53 -0.27 20.05
C ARG A 615 -10.37 -0.91 19.31
N ALA A 616 -10.46 -2.21 19.01
CA ALA A 616 -9.41 -2.93 18.29
C ALA A 616 -9.29 -2.44 16.85
N ALA A 617 -10.41 -2.14 16.19
CA ALA A 617 -10.43 -1.57 14.85
C ALA A 617 -9.89 -0.13 14.84
N VAL A 618 -10.23 0.68 15.86
CA VAL A 618 -9.68 2.05 15.99
C VAL A 618 -8.17 2.02 16.22
N ILE A 619 -7.66 1.12 17.07
CA ILE A 619 -6.22 0.96 17.29
C ILE A 619 -5.52 0.46 16.01
N LEU A 620 -6.14 -0.49 15.29
CA LEU A 620 -5.63 -0.94 14.00
C LEU A 620 -5.61 0.20 12.98
N ALA A 621 -6.66 1.01 12.92
CA ALA A 621 -6.74 2.18 12.06
C ALA A 621 -5.67 3.22 12.39
N ALA A 622 -5.39 3.44 13.69
CA ALA A 622 -4.31 4.33 14.12
C ALA A 622 -2.93 3.79 13.73
N ASN A 623 -2.68 2.48 13.90
CA ASN A 623 -1.41 1.88 13.48
C ASN A 623 -1.22 1.94 11.96
N GLN A 624 -2.26 1.61 11.20
CA GLN A 624 -2.21 1.71 9.74
C GLN A 624 -2.02 3.17 9.32
N GLY A 625 -2.82 4.10 9.85
CA GLY A 625 -2.66 5.53 9.59
C GLY A 625 -1.22 6.01 9.83
N LEU A 626 -0.59 5.59 10.93
CA LEU A 626 0.80 5.89 11.24
C LEU A 626 1.78 5.35 10.19
N LEU A 627 1.64 4.09 9.77
CA LEU A 627 2.49 3.47 8.74
C LEU A 627 2.34 4.16 7.38
N TYR A 628 1.12 4.55 7.01
CA TYR A 628 0.87 5.30 5.78
C TYR A 628 1.44 6.73 5.85
N VAL A 629 1.32 7.41 6.99
CA VAL A 629 1.96 8.71 7.24
C VAL A 629 3.49 8.61 7.13
N LEU A 630 4.10 7.60 7.75
CA LEU A 630 5.54 7.36 7.68
C LEU A 630 6.02 7.08 6.25
N SER A 631 5.24 6.31 5.49
CA SER A 631 5.53 6.03 4.08
C SER A 631 5.55 7.32 3.24
N MET A 632 4.82 8.35 3.67
CA MET A 632 4.75 9.65 3.02
C MET A 632 5.84 10.64 3.48
N VAL A 633 6.67 10.31 4.47
CA VAL A 633 7.71 11.22 5.01
C VAL A 633 8.67 11.69 3.92
N VAL A 634 9.13 10.79 3.05
CA VAL A 634 10.10 11.16 2.01
C VAL A 634 9.46 12.03 0.93
N VAL A 635 8.23 11.73 0.54
CA VAL A 635 7.49 12.57 -0.41
C VAL A 635 7.18 13.94 0.20
N GLY A 636 6.84 14.01 1.49
CA GLY A 636 6.72 15.27 2.22
C GLY A 636 8.02 16.06 2.25
N GLY A 637 9.18 15.38 2.31
CA GLY A 637 10.51 15.97 2.19
C GLY A 637 10.74 16.74 0.88
N LEU A 638 10.15 16.30 -0.23
CA LEU A 638 10.21 17.00 -1.53
C LEU A 638 9.49 18.35 -1.50
N VAL A 639 8.58 18.55 -0.53
CA VAL A 639 7.65 19.70 -0.50
C VAL A 639 7.84 20.55 0.76
N GLY A 640 9.06 20.53 1.30
CA GLY A 640 9.43 21.37 2.44
C GLY A 640 9.07 20.77 3.80
N GLY A 641 8.84 19.45 3.87
CA GLY A 641 8.63 18.71 5.12
C GLY A 641 9.83 18.71 6.07
N GLY A 642 11.04 18.98 5.56
CA GLY A 642 12.28 18.91 6.34
C GLY A 642 12.59 17.50 6.84
N GLY A 643 13.35 17.40 7.92
CA GLY A 643 13.59 16.13 8.59
C GLY A 643 14.42 15.14 7.76
N LEU A 644 14.25 13.86 8.10
CA LEU A 644 14.87 12.75 7.39
C LEU A 644 14.39 12.66 5.93
N GLY A 645 13.13 13.00 5.64
CA GLY A 645 12.57 12.94 4.28
C GLY A 645 13.34 13.83 3.31
N TYR A 646 13.66 15.06 3.73
CA TYR A 646 14.49 15.98 2.95
C TYR A 646 15.92 15.45 2.74
N LEU A 647 16.51 14.82 3.77
CA LEU A 647 17.85 14.23 3.67
C LEU A 647 17.91 13.06 2.68
N VAL A 648 16.89 12.22 2.66
CA VAL A 648 16.78 11.15 1.66
C VAL A 648 16.78 11.74 0.26
N VAL A 649 15.89 12.70 -0.01
CA VAL A 649 15.77 13.37 -1.31
C VAL A 649 17.07 14.05 -1.74
N SER A 650 17.70 14.81 -0.84
CA SER A 650 18.95 15.51 -1.14
C SER A 650 20.13 14.54 -1.37
N GLY A 651 20.17 13.40 -0.69
CA GLY A 651 21.15 12.35 -0.97
C GLY A 651 20.99 11.67 -2.34
N PHE A 652 19.78 11.68 -2.91
CA PHE A 652 19.56 11.24 -4.29
C PHE A 652 20.00 12.27 -5.32
N SER A 653 19.70 13.55 -5.08
CA SER A 653 20.01 14.62 -6.05
C SER A 653 21.47 15.08 -5.98
N GLN A 654 22.14 14.91 -4.84
CA GLN A 654 23.52 15.34 -4.62
C GLN A 654 24.40 14.15 -4.25
N SER A 655 25.32 13.79 -5.14
CA SER A 655 26.23 12.64 -4.94
C SER A 655 27.02 12.72 -3.64
N GLN A 656 27.40 13.93 -3.22
CA GLN A 656 28.14 14.21 -2.00
C GLN A 656 27.35 13.88 -0.72
N LEU A 657 26.02 13.94 -0.76
CA LEU A 657 25.13 13.68 0.37
C LEU A 657 24.53 12.26 0.33
N PHE A 658 24.94 11.41 -0.61
CA PHE A 658 24.39 10.07 -0.80
C PHE A 658 24.35 9.25 0.50
N GLY A 659 25.47 9.16 1.21
CA GLY A 659 25.60 8.43 2.46
C GLY A 659 24.72 8.99 3.57
N LYS A 660 24.53 10.32 3.61
CA LYS A 660 23.60 10.97 4.53
C LYS A 660 22.14 10.67 4.19
N GLY A 661 21.79 10.63 2.90
CA GLY A 661 20.47 10.23 2.44
C GLY A 661 20.15 8.76 2.72
N LEU A 662 21.13 7.87 2.53
CA LEU A 662 21.00 6.45 2.87
C LEU A 662 20.83 6.25 4.38
N ALA A 663 21.65 6.94 5.18
CA ALA A 663 21.53 6.97 6.64
C ALA A 663 20.15 7.49 7.08
N ALA A 664 19.61 8.50 6.40
CA ALA A 664 18.26 9.00 6.67
C ALA A 664 17.18 7.95 6.35
N GLY A 665 17.32 7.20 5.25
CA GLY A 665 16.41 6.09 4.93
C GLY A 665 16.43 4.97 5.98
N ILE A 666 17.62 4.64 6.51
CA ILE A 666 17.79 3.70 7.62
C ILE A 666 17.12 4.24 8.90
N ALA A 667 17.27 5.53 9.19
CA ALA A 667 16.65 6.16 10.35
C ALA A 667 15.11 6.19 10.25
N ILE A 668 14.54 6.51 9.09
CA ILE A 668 13.07 6.46 8.87
C ILE A 668 12.55 5.03 9.10
N THR A 669 13.28 4.03 8.60
CA THR A 669 12.96 2.62 8.81
C THR A 669 12.96 2.26 10.30
N ALA A 670 14.01 2.65 11.01
CA ALA A 670 14.13 2.41 12.45
C ALA A 670 12.99 3.07 13.22
N LEU A 671 12.62 4.31 12.88
CA LEU A 671 11.45 5.00 13.44
C LEU A 671 10.15 4.23 13.16
N GLY A 672 9.94 3.77 11.92
CA GLY A 672 8.74 3.02 11.56
C GLY A 672 8.62 1.70 12.28
N VAL A 673 9.72 0.93 12.37
CA VAL A 673 9.77 -0.32 13.13
C VAL A 673 9.55 -0.06 14.62
N MET A 674 10.17 0.98 15.18
CA MET A 674 9.99 1.36 16.59
C MET A 674 8.51 1.61 16.89
N LEU A 675 7.88 2.48 16.09
CA LEU A 675 6.49 2.86 16.25
C LEU A 675 5.53 1.69 16.07
N ASP A 676 5.70 0.88 15.02
CA ASP A 676 4.90 -0.31 14.75
C ASP A 676 5.02 -1.35 15.88
N ARG A 677 6.23 -1.58 16.41
CA ARG A 677 6.42 -2.52 17.52
C ARG A 677 5.76 -2.00 18.79
N ILE A 678 5.82 -0.71 19.08
CA ILE A 678 5.15 -0.13 20.26
C ILE A 678 3.63 -0.30 20.14
N THR A 679 3.04 0.06 19.00
CA THR A 679 1.59 -0.01 18.76
C THR A 679 1.06 -1.44 18.71
N GLN A 680 1.72 -2.36 17.99
CA GLN A 680 1.29 -3.77 17.90
C GLN A 680 1.29 -4.46 19.26
N HIS A 681 2.34 -4.26 20.07
CA HIS A 681 2.39 -4.86 21.41
C HIS A 681 1.39 -4.22 22.37
N ALA A 682 1.09 -2.92 22.21
CA ALA A 682 0.02 -2.27 22.96
C ALA A 682 -1.36 -2.86 22.59
N ALA A 683 -1.62 -3.04 21.29
CA ALA A 683 -2.86 -3.61 20.77
C ALA A 683 -3.09 -5.05 21.24
N ALA A 684 -2.09 -5.93 21.11
CA ALA A 684 -2.18 -7.32 21.55
C ALA A 684 -2.50 -7.45 23.05
N ARG A 685 -2.04 -6.50 23.86
CA ARG A 685 -2.32 -6.47 25.30
C ARG A 685 -3.71 -5.95 25.63
N LEU A 686 -4.23 -5.00 24.86
CA LEU A 686 -5.59 -4.48 25.01
C LEU A 686 -6.64 -5.47 24.49
N GLY A 687 -6.33 -6.28 23.47
CA GLY A 687 -7.20 -7.33 22.96
C GLY A 687 -7.35 -8.54 23.91
N ASN A 688 -6.35 -8.81 24.74
CA ASN A 688 -6.36 -9.88 25.75
C ASN A 688 -6.95 -9.45 27.11
N ALA A 689 -7.53 -8.26 27.22
CA ALA A 689 -8.03 -7.66 28.46
C ALA A 689 -9.44 -7.12 28.31
#